data_AF-A0A194UPM5-F1
#
_entry.id   AF-A0A194UPM5-F1
#
_cell.length_a   1.000
_cell.length_b   1.000
_cell.length_c   1.000
_cell.angle_alpha   90.00
_cell.angle_beta   90.00
_cell.angle_gamma   90.00
#
_symmetry.space_group_name_H-M   'P 1'
#
loop_
_entity.id
_entity.type
_entity.pdbx_description
1 polymer ?
#
loop_
_entity_poly.entity_id
_entity_poly.type
_entity_poly.pdbx_seq_one_letter_code
_entity_poly.pdbx_strand_id
1 'polypeptide(L)'
;MSTITPEDIYIGLWTDWSKGKVLGATITVTATTGVILAAFIAIFVNLAVGNLWNMVAYAIHQTRTTDSECHPMLRQQQVILKNNTTPLATGIRLAQLLWTWPWNSQRAVFWSSLALTVLTLSCALGGVIAGIFSSSIVATTDIEVLLSSPNCGFWQENILTLGVSLGITWDNATNRFYQQEVGDSRTYARSCYNASSLRTCNTFVKPTIDWTTRYNAPCPFDGMCIGTAMEMDTGLINSNSILGMNFPHNEQFEFRRVTTCAPLVQDGYITTENSTEIPGDQILYYNYGPTNEEGTILHNATWEASVYASNLTNTYTLGSSMAYSGDESDGQFLPIAAMNRSDIDTTLMFLAGNNVRNTNPVDDPIFSAHRVGEVPYHGNVYYSDYVTSVVGCTEQYQFCNPTDKKCTNLTGMDGAYTTGQTQLDLNASQNVTMEVLYHTVRFWGASILVNAMSSPPNLLALDDLEMYIQSDLPDKQWQLEVQNWHATALVNIQNWLLLRVIGPQDPTARQFVNKPATDAEQAVCKAQRVRVGQGFNNISLFGLIFVLAFGSVTTLLSPFINDIAIFVGKLSRRKPKNQCSWNRDDVLQIQRLAYQRQSNELWAKPDAQIPIFGGRTDDDLFADEFEPVLDDEPQSQPEPPNEPEPPVVSGAPSVASQSSSTVPTSVETAPATNVTTSASPSAEPKAGSGLAQSRFAQQPPSDTPPSLTPSSPAPPPSKPHENRHQNPKTGPGSAIRVGSGANPRTKLTEAELAEKMEKMRIINAEKTERFKRAEADEHSHAIALEKASEETKKRRQEEAERRKMEATNRRQMDDERERNRQRKLNALGGESPASTKTNDAALKVEDFPALPSSSTANKKTASVAKADLPSPMSPLGKWDDEMEAMDAKTAAGTSP
;
A
#
# COMPACT_ATOMS: atom_id res chain seq x y z
N MET A 1 -15.46 6.76 -0.29
CA MET A 1 -15.37 6.24 -1.67
C MET A 1 -15.63 4.76 -1.60
N SER A 2 -16.13 4.14 -2.66
CA SER A 2 -16.13 2.68 -2.77
C SER A 2 -14.74 2.10 -2.50
N THR A 3 -14.69 1.11 -1.61
CA THR A 3 -13.44 0.53 -1.10
C THR A 3 -12.98 -0.64 -1.96
N ILE A 4 -11.68 -0.67 -2.28
CA ILE A 4 -11.03 -1.81 -2.93
C ILE A 4 -10.98 -2.97 -1.93
N THR A 5 -11.55 -4.12 -2.28
CA THR A 5 -11.48 -5.32 -1.45
C THR A 5 -10.30 -6.22 -1.89
N PRO A 6 -9.84 -7.16 -1.04
CA PRO A 6 -8.83 -8.13 -1.45
C PRO A 6 -9.24 -9.02 -2.63
N GLU A 7 -10.54 -9.13 -2.92
CA GLU A 7 -11.09 -9.91 -4.04
C GLU A 7 -11.00 -9.16 -5.38
N ASP A 8 -10.89 -7.83 -5.36
CA ASP A 8 -10.74 -6.99 -6.54
C ASP A 8 -9.29 -6.92 -7.06
N ILE A 9 -8.33 -7.51 -6.34
CA ILE A 9 -6.89 -7.41 -6.64
C ILE A 9 -6.41 -8.63 -7.44
N TYR A 10 -5.73 -8.37 -8.56
CA TYR A 10 -5.17 -9.42 -9.40
C TYR A 10 -3.94 -10.06 -8.73
N ILE A 11 -4.07 -11.35 -8.37
CA ILE A 11 -2.96 -12.19 -7.91
C ILE A 11 -2.41 -12.98 -9.09
N GLY A 12 -1.17 -12.69 -9.49
CA GLY A 12 -0.55 -13.32 -10.65
C GLY A 12 0.56 -12.49 -11.29
N LEU A 13 0.98 -12.90 -12.48
CA LEU A 13 1.99 -12.21 -13.29
C LEU A 13 1.32 -11.13 -14.14
N TRP A 14 1.80 -9.90 -14.02
CA TRP A 14 1.44 -8.78 -14.87
C TRP A 14 2.68 -7.93 -15.21
N THR A 15 2.51 -6.89 -16.02
CA THR A 15 3.59 -5.95 -16.38
C THR A 15 3.20 -4.56 -15.97
N ASP A 16 3.96 -3.96 -15.06
CA ASP A 16 3.90 -2.53 -14.78
C ASP A 16 4.57 -1.76 -15.93
N TRP A 17 3.76 -1.22 -16.83
CA TRP A 17 4.25 -0.56 -18.03
C TRP A 17 4.98 0.76 -17.75
N SER A 18 4.81 1.36 -16.57
CA SER A 18 5.60 2.54 -16.16
C SER A 18 7.09 2.21 -15.94
N LYS A 19 7.40 0.94 -15.63
CA LYS A 19 8.77 0.41 -15.50
C LYS A 19 9.23 -0.34 -16.78
N GLY A 20 8.40 -0.33 -17.83
CA GLY A 20 8.66 -1.00 -19.11
C GLY A 20 8.62 -2.53 -19.06
N LYS A 21 8.66 -3.16 -20.24
CA LYS A 21 8.36 -4.59 -20.41
C LYS A 21 9.21 -5.57 -19.58
N VAL A 22 10.48 -5.23 -19.29
CA VAL A 22 11.42 -6.15 -18.63
C VAL A 22 11.48 -5.91 -17.12
N LEU A 23 11.72 -4.66 -16.69
CA LEU A 23 11.84 -4.33 -15.27
C LEU A 23 10.47 -4.21 -14.57
N GLY A 24 9.41 -3.93 -15.32
CA GLY A 24 8.04 -3.91 -14.83
C GLY A 24 7.35 -5.27 -14.74
N ALA A 25 7.95 -6.35 -15.26
CA ALA A 25 7.40 -7.70 -15.11
C ALA A 25 7.35 -8.09 -13.62
N THR A 26 6.13 -8.17 -13.08
CA THR A 26 5.86 -8.20 -11.63
C THR A 26 4.85 -9.30 -11.31
N ILE A 27 5.11 -10.05 -10.25
CA ILE A 27 4.16 -11.02 -9.70
C ILE A 27 3.59 -10.43 -8.40
N THR A 28 2.28 -10.17 -8.37
CA THR A 28 1.59 -9.80 -7.13
C THR A 28 1.14 -11.06 -6.40
N VAL A 29 1.45 -11.14 -5.11
CA VAL A 29 1.06 -12.25 -4.21
C VAL A 29 0.52 -11.71 -2.89
N THR A 30 -0.16 -12.56 -2.13
CA THR A 30 -0.50 -12.26 -0.73
C THR A 30 0.77 -12.06 0.11
N ALA A 31 0.68 -11.22 1.15
CA ALA A 31 1.82 -10.95 2.04
C ALA A 31 2.41 -12.23 2.66
N THR A 32 1.57 -13.22 3.00
CA THR A 32 2.01 -14.52 3.54
C THR A 32 2.89 -15.29 2.56
N THR A 33 2.44 -15.44 1.30
CA THR A 33 3.22 -16.09 0.23
C THR A 33 4.49 -15.29 -0.08
N GLY A 34 4.40 -13.96 -0.09
CA GLY A 34 5.55 -13.08 -0.32
C GLY A 34 6.66 -13.22 0.73
N VAL A 35 6.31 -13.35 2.01
CA VAL A 35 7.28 -13.62 3.09
C VAL A 35 7.94 -14.99 2.93
N ILE A 36 7.16 -16.03 2.60
CA ILE A 36 7.70 -17.38 2.35
C ILE A 36 8.68 -17.36 1.18
N LEU A 37 8.35 -16.69 0.08
CA LEU A 37 9.22 -16.58 -1.08
C LEU A 37 10.48 -15.76 -0.78
N ALA A 38 10.38 -14.64 -0.05
CA ALA A 38 11.54 -13.85 0.36
C ALA A 38 12.52 -14.69 1.21
N ALA A 39 12.01 -15.50 2.14
CA ALA A 39 12.83 -16.41 2.94
C ALA A 39 13.50 -17.49 2.07
N PHE A 40 12.77 -18.10 1.12
CA PHE A 40 13.34 -19.06 0.17
C PHE A 40 14.46 -18.45 -0.68
N ILE A 41 14.24 -17.26 -1.25
CA ILE A 41 15.26 -16.53 -2.04
C ILE A 41 16.50 -16.26 -1.20
N ALA A 42 16.35 -15.78 0.05
CA ALA A 42 17.48 -15.51 0.93
C ALA A 42 18.29 -16.78 1.25
N ILE A 43 17.63 -17.92 1.52
CA ILE A 43 18.30 -19.21 1.74
C ILE A 43 19.05 -19.64 0.47
N PHE A 44 18.41 -19.54 -0.69
CA PHE A 44 19.00 -19.92 -1.98
C PHE A 44 20.21 -19.05 -2.36
N VAL A 45 20.16 -17.74 -2.13
CA VAL A 45 21.30 -16.83 -2.33
C VAL A 45 22.49 -17.21 -1.45
N ASN A 46 22.26 -17.56 -0.19
CA ASN A 46 23.34 -18.02 0.70
C ASN A 46 24.00 -19.32 0.20
N LEU A 47 23.20 -20.28 -0.31
CA LEU A 47 23.71 -21.51 -0.93
C LEU A 47 24.53 -21.21 -2.21
N ALA A 48 24.03 -20.32 -3.07
CA ALA A 48 24.70 -19.90 -4.29
C ALA A 48 26.03 -19.18 -3.99
N VAL A 49 26.07 -18.31 -2.97
CA VAL A 49 27.29 -17.62 -2.51
C VAL A 49 28.35 -18.61 -2.02
N GLY A 50 27.98 -19.65 -1.27
CA GLY A 50 28.92 -20.70 -0.86
C GLY A 50 29.52 -21.46 -2.05
N ASN A 51 28.70 -21.78 -3.05
CA ASN A 51 29.16 -22.46 -4.26
C ASN A 51 30.01 -21.56 -5.16
N LEU A 52 29.65 -20.29 -5.32
CA LEU A 52 30.46 -19.29 -6.00
C LEU A 52 31.81 -19.08 -5.29
N TRP A 53 31.81 -19.11 -3.95
CA TRP A 53 33.05 -19.04 -3.18
C TRP A 53 33.99 -20.20 -3.48
N ASN A 54 33.50 -21.44 -3.59
CA ASN A 54 34.34 -22.59 -3.98
C ASN A 54 35.04 -22.34 -5.33
N MET A 55 34.36 -21.70 -6.29
CA MET A 55 34.96 -21.33 -7.58
C MET A 55 36.05 -20.26 -7.45
N VAL A 56 35.80 -19.24 -6.64
CA VAL A 56 36.78 -18.18 -6.35
C VAL A 56 37.99 -18.76 -5.60
N ALA A 57 37.77 -19.65 -4.65
CA ALA A 57 38.83 -20.35 -3.93
C ALA A 57 39.70 -21.22 -4.85
N TYR A 58 39.08 -21.95 -5.79
CA TYR A 58 39.81 -22.67 -6.85
C TYR A 58 40.66 -21.74 -7.71
N ALA A 59 40.09 -20.63 -8.21
CA ALA A 59 40.83 -19.67 -9.03
C ALA A 59 42.02 -19.04 -8.27
N ILE A 60 41.81 -18.65 -7.01
CA ILE A 60 42.86 -18.11 -6.14
C ILE A 60 43.94 -19.17 -5.87
N HIS A 61 43.57 -20.43 -5.59
CA HIS A 61 44.51 -21.52 -5.43
C HIS A 61 45.36 -21.71 -6.69
N GLN A 62 44.73 -21.83 -7.86
CA GLN A 62 45.42 -22.02 -9.14
C GLN A 62 46.30 -20.82 -9.56
N THR A 63 45.99 -19.59 -9.17
CA THR A 63 46.94 -18.48 -9.38
C THR A 63 48.19 -18.63 -8.51
N ARG A 64 48.04 -19.14 -7.28
CA ARG A 64 49.09 -19.33 -6.27
C ARG A 64 49.86 -20.66 -6.35
N THR A 65 49.50 -21.60 -7.23
CA THR A 65 50.28 -22.84 -7.42
C THR A 65 51.64 -22.57 -8.07
N THR A 66 52.69 -23.15 -7.48
CA THR A 66 54.11 -22.99 -7.86
C THR A 66 54.86 -24.32 -7.66
N ASP A 67 55.72 -24.70 -8.61
CA ASP A 67 56.29 -26.06 -8.67
C ASP A 67 57.63 -26.27 -7.93
N SER A 68 58.19 -25.27 -7.26
CA SER A 68 59.47 -25.37 -6.51
C SER A 68 59.40 -24.73 -5.11
N GLU A 69 60.28 -25.19 -4.20
CA GLU A 69 60.60 -24.74 -2.82
C GLU A 69 59.76 -23.58 -2.22
N CYS A 70 58.45 -23.79 -2.11
CA CYS A 70 57.53 -22.74 -1.70
C CYS A 70 57.36 -22.72 -0.17
N HIS A 71 57.34 -21.51 0.40
CA HIS A 71 57.29 -21.26 1.84
C HIS A 71 56.11 -21.99 2.54
N PRO A 72 56.28 -22.62 3.73
CA PRO A 72 55.27 -23.48 4.34
C PRO A 72 53.89 -22.82 4.50
N MET A 73 53.87 -21.52 4.83
CA MET A 73 52.66 -20.73 4.98
C MET A 73 51.83 -20.64 3.68
N LEU A 74 52.45 -20.64 2.49
CA LEU A 74 51.74 -20.62 1.21
C LEU A 74 51.04 -21.96 0.93
N ARG A 75 51.65 -23.09 1.34
CA ARG A 75 51.00 -24.41 1.31
C ARG A 75 49.84 -24.48 2.32
N GLN A 76 50.02 -23.93 3.52
CA GLN A 76 48.93 -23.83 4.51
C GLN A 76 47.74 -23.01 3.98
N GLN A 77 47.99 -21.90 3.27
CA GLN A 77 46.93 -21.14 2.59
C GLN A 77 46.20 -21.96 1.51
N GLN A 78 46.93 -22.74 0.70
CA GLN A 78 46.35 -23.62 -0.33
C GLN A 78 45.43 -24.69 0.29
N VAL A 79 45.88 -25.35 1.36
CA VAL A 79 45.08 -26.32 2.12
C VAL A 79 43.84 -25.66 2.76
N ILE A 80 43.97 -24.44 3.29
CA ILE A 80 42.83 -23.68 3.83
C ILE A 80 41.82 -23.35 2.73
N LEU A 81 42.26 -22.87 1.55
CA LEU A 81 41.38 -22.54 0.42
C LEU A 81 40.62 -23.76 -0.13
N LYS A 82 41.25 -24.94 -0.15
CA LYS A 82 40.66 -26.17 -0.64
C LYS A 82 39.62 -26.78 0.31
N ASN A 83 39.85 -26.70 1.62
CA ASN A 83 39.06 -27.43 2.61
C ASN A 83 38.03 -26.59 3.39
N ASN A 84 37.88 -25.29 3.08
CA ASN A 84 36.86 -24.42 3.70
C ASN A 84 35.80 -24.00 2.66
N THR A 85 34.59 -24.51 2.83
CA THR A 85 33.45 -24.31 1.91
C THR A 85 32.79 -22.92 1.98
N THR A 86 33.23 -22.05 2.89
CA THR A 86 32.69 -20.69 3.04
C THR A 86 33.78 -19.63 3.13
N PRO A 87 33.53 -18.40 2.63
CA PRO A 87 34.50 -17.32 2.69
C PRO A 87 34.83 -16.93 4.14
N LEU A 88 33.82 -16.97 5.04
CA LEU A 88 33.99 -16.64 6.46
C LEU A 88 34.90 -17.65 7.17
N ALA A 89 34.67 -18.96 7.00
CA ALA A 89 35.52 -19.98 7.61
C ALA A 89 36.97 -19.87 7.09
N THR A 90 37.13 -19.68 5.78
CA THR A 90 38.45 -19.44 5.16
C THR A 90 39.14 -18.23 5.78
N GLY A 91 38.46 -17.09 5.88
CA GLY A 91 39.02 -15.86 6.45
C GLY A 91 39.42 -15.97 7.91
N ILE A 92 38.61 -16.65 8.74
CA ILE A 92 38.96 -16.93 10.15
C ILE A 92 40.22 -17.81 10.23
N ARG A 93 40.34 -18.86 9.41
CA ARG A 93 41.54 -19.71 9.38
C ARG A 93 42.78 -18.97 8.87
N LEU A 94 42.64 -18.08 7.88
CA LEU A 94 43.74 -17.25 7.40
C LEU A 94 44.15 -16.16 8.40
N ALA A 95 43.21 -15.62 9.20
CA ALA A 95 43.51 -14.72 10.31
C ALA A 95 44.28 -15.44 11.45
N GLN A 96 43.88 -16.67 11.79
CA GLN A 96 44.62 -17.53 12.73
C GLN A 96 46.04 -17.83 12.21
N LEU A 97 46.18 -18.11 10.91
CA LEU A 97 47.49 -18.31 10.26
C LEU A 97 48.36 -17.04 10.27
N LEU A 98 47.77 -15.85 10.07
CA LEU A 98 48.47 -14.57 10.21
C LEU A 98 48.96 -14.31 11.64
N TRP A 99 48.12 -14.60 12.64
CA TRP A 99 48.44 -14.36 14.05
C TRP A 99 49.55 -15.26 14.59
N THR A 100 49.69 -16.46 14.02
CA THR A 100 50.68 -17.46 14.47
C THR A 100 52.08 -17.27 13.89
N TRP A 101 52.23 -16.50 12.81
CA TRP A 101 53.52 -16.26 12.16
C TRP A 101 54.11 -14.89 12.53
N PRO A 102 55.38 -14.80 12.99
CA PRO A 102 55.96 -13.55 13.46
C PRO A 102 56.18 -12.51 12.35
N TRP A 103 55.60 -11.32 12.54
CA TRP A 103 55.50 -10.23 11.55
C TRP A 103 56.85 -9.81 10.91
N ASN A 104 57.94 -9.84 11.68
CA ASN A 104 59.27 -9.39 11.22
C ASN A 104 60.01 -10.38 10.31
N SER A 105 59.57 -11.64 10.18
CA SER A 105 60.34 -12.66 9.47
C SER A 105 60.29 -12.51 7.94
N GLN A 106 59.08 -12.35 7.35
CA GLN A 106 58.91 -12.28 5.88
C GLN A 106 57.77 -11.32 5.46
N ARG A 107 58.11 -10.04 5.35
CA ARG A 107 57.17 -8.94 5.06
C ARG A 107 56.30 -9.17 3.81
N ALA A 108 56.85 -9.72 2.73
CA ALA A 108 56.12 -9.96 1.48
C ALA A 108 55.04 -11.06 1.59
N VAL A 109 55.34 -12.16 2.29
CA VAL A 109 54.39 -13.26 2.52
C VAL A 109 53.27 -12.80 3.47
N PHE A 110 53.62 -12.02 4.49
CA PHE A 110 52.66 -11.40 5.41
C PHE A 110 51.63 -10.53 4.65
N TRP A 111 52.07 -9.59 3.80
CA TRP A 111 51.15 -8.74 3.02
C TRP A 111 50.28 -9.55 2.03
N SER A 112 50.84 -10.57 1.38
CA SER A 112 50.07 -11.48 0.50
C SER A 112 48.99 -12.25 1.25
N SER A 113 49.29 -12.67 2.49
CA SER A 113 48.34 -13.34 3.38
C SER A 113 47.27 -12.38 3.91
N LEU A 114 47.67 -11.17 4.31
CA LEU A 114 46.74 -10.13 4.79
C LEU A 114 45.74 -9.75 3.68
N ALA A 115 46.21 -9.54 2.46
CA ALA A 115 45.36 -9.26 1.31
C ALA A 115 44.36 -10.40 1.03
N LEU A 116 44.78 -11.66 1.19
CA LEU A 116 43.88 -12.81 1.03
C LEU A 116 42.84 -12.88 2.16
N THR A 117 43.23 -12.66 3.41
CA THR A 117 42.30 -12.61 4.55
C THR A 117 41.26 -11.49 4.38
N VAL A 118 41.70 -10.27 4.05
CA VAL A 118 40.81 -9.13 3.76
C VAL A 118 39.84 -9.49 2.64
N LEU A 119 40.33 -10.05 1.51
CA LEU A 119 39.48 -10.48 0.40
C LEU A 119 38.42 -11.50 0.84
N THR A 120 38.80 -12.54 1.59
CA THR A 120 37.85 -13.57 2.06
C THR A 120 36.77 -13.01 2.99
N LEU A 121 37.14 -12.10 3.90
CA LEU A 121 36.18 -11.43 4.78
C LEU A 121 35.29 -10.44 4.02
N SER A 122 35.82 -9.74 3.00
CA SER A 122 35.03 -8.91 2.09
C SER A 122 34.04 -9.74 1.26
N CYS A 123 34.43 -10.93 0.78
CA CYS A 123 33.51 -11.87 0.11
C CYS A 123 32.42 -12.39 1.06
N ALA A 124 32.75 -12.67 2.33
CA ALA A 124 31.77 -13.07 3.35
C ALA A 124 30.76 -11.94 3.62
N LEU A 125 31.24 -10.70 3.81
CA LEU A 125 30.40 -9.53 4.00
C LEU A 125 29.51 -9.28 2.77
N GLY A 126 30.07 -9.35 1.56
CA GLY A 126 29.33 -9.24 0.30
C GLY A 126 28.24 -10.31 0.15
N GLY A 127 28.50 -11.53 0.63
CA GLY A 127 27.51 -12.61 0.70
C GLY A 127 26.33 -12.31 1.63
N VAL A 128 26.63 -11.82 2.84
CA VAL A 128 25.59 -11.38 3.81
C VAL A 128 24.78 -10.21 3.24
N ILE A 129 25.45 -9.23 2.64
CA ILE A 129 24.80 -8.10 1.95
C ILE A 129 23.89 -8.62 0.83
N ALA A 130 24.35 -9.52 -0.04
CA ALA A 130 23.54 -10.09 -1.11
C ALA A 130 22.29 -10.84 -0.58
N GLY A 131 22.41 -11.59 0.52
CA GLY A 131 21.29 -12.27 1.16
C GLY A 131 20.30 -11.35 1.87
N ILE A 132 20.74 -10.18 2.35
CA ILE A 132 19.84 -9.14 2.88
C ILE A 132 19.14 -8.42 1.72
N PHE A 133 19.90 -7.95 0.74
CA PHE A 133 19.38 -7.22 -0.42
C PHE A 133 18.52 -8.08 -1.35
N SER A 134 18.58 -9.42 -1.30
CA SER A 134 17.64 -10.26 -2.06
C SER A 134 16.18 -10.09 -1.63
N SER A 135 15.93 -9.57 -0.42
CA SER A 135 14.60 -9.13 0.00
C SER A 135 14.05 -7.97 -0.85
N SER A 136 14.90 -7.10 -1.42
CA SER A 136 14.47 -6.00 -2.29
C SER A 136 13.80 -6.46 -3.61
N ILE A 137 13.91 -7.74 -3.96
CA ILE A 137 13.15 -8.35 -5.07
C ILE A 137 11.66 -8.39 -4.74
N VAL A 138 11.30 -8.35 -3.45
CA VAL A 138 9.94 -8.38 -2.91
C VAL A 138 9.61 -7.02 -2.29
N ALA A 139 8.88 -6.18 -3.01
CA ALA A 139 8.35 -4.92 -2.49
C ALA A 139 7.15 -5.18 -1.56
N THR A 140 7.16 -4.55 -0.39
CA THR A 140 6.21 -4.76 0.72
C THR A 140 5.52 -3.47 1.21
N THR A 141 5.95 -2.31 0.72
CA THR A 141 5.45 -0.99 1.13
C THR A 141 5.16 -0.12 -0.09
N ASP A 142 4.08 0.68 -0.01
CA ASP A 142 3.61 1.59 -1.08
C ASP A 142 3.58 0.91 -2.46
N ILE A 143 2.98 -0.28 -2.52
CA ILE A 143 2.94 -1.08 -3.75
C ILE A 143 1.73 -0.69 -4.61
N GLU A 144 1.95 -0.68 -5.92
CA GLU A 144 0.89 -0.59 -6.92
C GLU A 144 0.48 -2.00 -7.35
N VAL A 145 -0.81 -2.32 -7.30
CA VAL A 145 -1.36 -3.61 -7.74
C VAL A 145 -2.32 -3.42 -8.90
N LEU A 146 -2.41 -4.42 -9.77
CA LEU A 146 -3.39 -4.46 -10.84
C LEU A 146 -4.76 -4.92 -10.28
N LEU A 147 -5.85 -4.35 -10.78
CA LEU A 147 -7.21 -4.75 -10.41
C LEU A 147 -7.78 -5.80 -11.38
N SER A 148 -8.67 -6.64 -10.86
CA SER A 148 -9.37 -7.70 -11.59
C SER A 148 -10.67 -8.08 -10.86
N SER A 149 -11.68 -7.20 -10.90
CA SER A 149 -13.00 -7.45 -10.32
C SER A 149 -13.97 -8.07 -11.35
N PRO A 150 -14.86 -9.01 -10.96
CA PRO A 150 -15.91 -9.53 -11.84
C PRO A 150 -17.05 -8.53 -12.11
N ASN A 151 -17.05 -7.38 -11.42
CA ASN A 151 -18.08 -6.34 -11.52
C ASN A 151 -17.72 -5.22 -12.51
N CYS A 152 -16.57 -5.28 -13.18
CA CYS A 152 -16.17 -4.22 -14.11
C CYS A 152 -17.19 -4.02 -15.23
N GLY A 153 -17.48 -2.76 -15.54
CA GLY A 153 -18.38 -2.41 -16.63
C GLY A 153 -18.52 -0.91 -16.89
N PHE A 154 -19.47 -0.59 -17.77
CA PHE A 154 -19.70 0.71 -18.36
C PHE A 154 -21.04 1.22 -17.86
N TRP A 155 -21.03 2.41 -17.27
CA TRP A 155 -22.24 3.02 -16.73
C TRP A 155 -23.16 3.50 -17.87
N GLN A 156 -24.41 3.09 -17.83
CA GLN A 156 -25.42 3.38 -18.87
C GLN A 156 -25.79 4.87 -18.90
N GLU A 157 -25.55 5.53 -20.04
CA GLU A 157 -25.80 6.97 -20.25
C GLU A 157 -27.25 7.39 -19.95
N ASN A 158 -28.20 6.55 -20.36
CA ASN A 158 -29.64 6.79 -20.35
C ASN A 158 -30.31 6.77 -18.95
N ILE A 159 -29.54 6.89 -17.86
CA ILE A 159 -30.05 7.05 -16.48
C ILE A 159 -29.62 8.40 -15.85
N LEU A 160 -28.60 9.09 -16.38
CA LEU A 160 -28.10 10.35 -15.83
C LEU A 160 -27.79 11.39 -16.92
N THR A 161 -28.81 11.78 -17.69
CA THR A 161 -28.79 13.10 -18.34
C THR A 161 -28.71 14.17 -17.26
N LEU A 162 -27.58 14.88 -17.21
CA LEU A 162 -27.24 15.82 -16.14
C LEU A 162 -28.02 17.13 -16.29
N GLY A 163 -29.29 17.09 -15.87
CA GLY A 163 -30.17 18.25 -15.77
C GLY A 163 -31.39 18.18 -16.70
N VAL A 164 -32.53 18.59 -16.15
CA VAL A 164 -33.71 19.11 -16.90
C VAL A 164 -34.31 18.16 -17.96
N SER A 165 -34.72 16.97 -17.52
CA SER A 165 -35.84 16.28 -18.15
C SER A 165 -36.84 15.84 -17.07
N LEU A 166 -37.98 16.54 -17.01
CA LEU A 166 -39.04 16.40 -16.01
C LEU A 166 -39.45 14.95 -15.69
N GLY A 167 -39.10 14.46 -14.50
CA GLY A 167 -39.80 13.34 -13.84
C GLY A 167 -39.62 11.92 -14.42
N ILE A 168 -38.67 11.69 -15.33
CA ILE A 168 -38.43 10.36 -15.91
C ILE A 168 -37.42 9.58 -15.07
N THR A 169 -37.94 8.72 -14.18
CA THR A 169 -37.27 7.55 -13.57
C THR A 169 -35.83 7.71 -13.06
N TRP A 170 -35.51 8.79 -12.33
CA TRP A 170 -34.36 8.78 -11.44
C TRP A 170 -34.60 7.76 -10.31
N ASP A 171 -33.93 6.62 -10.36
CA ASP A 171 -33.94 5.68 -9.23
C ASP A 171 -33.26 6.33 -8.03
N ASN A 172 -33.98 6.37 -6.91
CA ASN A 172 -33.51 6.95 -5.65
C ASN A 172 -32.23 6.25 -5.14
N ALA A 173 -32.02 4.98 -5.48
CA ALA A 173 -30.79 4.27 -5.17
C ALA A 173 -29.60 4.84 -5.94
N THR A 174 -29.75 5.06 -7.26
CA THR A 174 -28.70 5.61 -8.13
C THR A 174 -28.33 7.04 -7.75
N ASN A 175 -29.31 7.91 -7.51
CA ASN A 175 -29.04 9.28 -7.08
C ASN A 175 -28.31 9.30 -5.72
N ARG A 176 -28.69 8.43 -4.77
CA ARG A 176 -27.99 8.30 -3.49
C ARG A 176 -26.55 7.83 -3.66
N PHE A 177 -26.33 6.79 -4.47
CA PHE A 177 -24.99 6.26 -4.77
C PHE A 177 -24.10 7.35 -5.41
N TYR A 178 -24.63 8.07 -6.39
CA TYR A 178 -23.94 9.17 -7.07
C TYR A 178 -23.54 10.29 -6.10
N GLN A 179 -24.49 10.79 -5.29
CA GLN A 179 -24.23 11.85 -4.31
C GLN A 179 -23.22 11.39 -3.25
N GLN A 180 -23.24 10.11 -2.86
CA GLN A 180 -22.26 9.53 -1.95
C GLN A 180 -20.84 9.55 -2.56
N GLU A 181 -20.65 9.08 -3.79
CA GLU A 181 -19.32 9.05 -4.43
C GLU A 181 -18.78 10.45 -4.76
N VAL A 182 -19.64 11.43 -5.05
CA VAL A 182 -19.26 12.85 -5.18
C VAL A 182 -18.86 13.44 -3.82
N GLY A 183 -19.63 13.21 -2.75
CA GLY A 183 -19.30 13.68 -1.40
C GLY A 183 -18.02 13.03 -0.82
N ASP A 184 -17.79 11.77 -1.18
CA ASP A 184 -16.56 11.04 -0.90
C ASP A 184 -15.37 11.62 -1.67
N SER A 185 -15.55 12.00 -2.95
CA SER A 185 -14.55 12.68 -3.76
C SER A 185 -14.20 14.07 -3.21
N ARG A 186 -15.19 14.84 -2.74
CA ARG A 186 -14.99 16.10 -2.00
C ARG A 186 -14.15 15.90 -0.74
N THR A 187 -14.46 14.87 0.05
CA THR A 187 -13.74 14.57 1.29
C THR A 187 -12.28 14.21 1.02
N TYR A 188 -12.03 13.42 -0.02
CA TYR A 188 -10.67 13.10 -0.47
C TYR A 188 -9.94 14.33 -1.03
N ALA A 189 -10.60 15.18 -1.84
CA ALA A 189 -9.98 16.39 -2.39
C ALA A 189 -9.54 17.36 -1.28
N ARG A 190 -10.44 17.68 -0.34
CA ARG A 190 -10.15 18.53 0.83
C ARG A 190 -9.01 17.96 1.68
N SER A 191 -8.94 16.64 1.81
CA SER A 191 -7.86 15.97 2.52
C SER A 191 -6.54 16.03 1.76
N CYS A 192 -6.52 15.67 0.48
CA CYS A 192 -5.29 15.30 -0.23
C CYS A 192 -4.60 16.44 -0.99
N TYR A 193 -5.32 17.51 -1.36
CA TYR A 193 -4.68 18.72 -1.90
C TYR A 193 -4.16 19.67 -0.81
N ASN A 194 -4.69 19.59 0.42
CA ASN A 194 -4.32 20.47 1.52
C ASN A 194 -3.43 19.80 2.60
N ALA A 195 -3.36 18.46 2.67
CA ALA A 195 -2.61 17.79 3.75
C ALA A 195 -1.11 17.67 3.52
N SER A 196 -0.38 17.77 4.62
CA SER A 196 1.04 17.42 4.75
C SER A 196 1.28 15.93 5.12
N SER A 197 0.21 15.13 5.19
CA SER A 197 0.22 13.72 5.62
C SER A 197 -0.35 12.79 4.54
N LEU A 198 0.50 12.03 3.87
CA LEU A 198 0.14 11.19 2.70
C LEU A 198 -0.64 9.90 3.03
N ARG A 199 -0.77 9.49 4.31
CA ARG A 199 -1.24 8.13 4.66
C ARG A 199 -2.68 7.83 4.22
N THR A 200 -3.57 8.83 4.22
CA THR A 200 -4.97 8.70 3.78
C THR A 200 -5.16 8.83 2.26
N CYS A 201 -4.12 9.24 1.53
CA CYS A 201 -4.22 9.57 0.11
C CYS A 201 -3.69 8.46 -0.82
N ASN A 202 -3.44 7.26 -0.28
CA ASN A 202 -2.79 6.14 -0.98
C ASN A 202 -3.77 5.21 -1.74
N THR A 203 -4.84 5.75 -2.34
CA THR A 203 -5.77 4.98 -3.19
C THR A 203 -5.30 4.98 -4.65
N PHE A 204 -5.12 6.17 -5.23
CA PHE A 204 -4.76 6.34 -6.63
C PHE A 204 -3.23 6.23 -6.86
N VAL A 205 -2.81 5.96 -8.09
CA VAL A 205 -1.38 5.92 -8.48
C VAL A 205 -0.70 7.26 -8.18
N LYS A 206 -1.40 8.36 -8.44
CA LYS A 206 -1.06 9.70 -8.00
C LYS A 206 -2.14 10.23 -7.05
N PRO A 207 -1.80 10.60 -5.79
CA PRO A 207 -2.75 11.17 -4.83
C PRO A 207 -3.47 12.44 -5.31
N THR A 208 -2.82 13.21 -6.17
CA THR A 208 -3.30 14.47 -6.73
C THR A 208 -2.99 14.52 -8.22
N ILE A 209 -3.83 15.22 -8.98
CA ILE A 209 -3.55 15.66 -10.34
C ILE A 209 -3.11 17.11 -10.23
N ASP A 210 -1.83 17.37 -10.52
CA ASP A 210 -1.28 18.72 -10.42
C ASP A 210 -1.82 19.62 -11.54
N TRP A 211 -2.06 20.90 -11.24
CA TRP A 211 -2.43 21.92 -12.24
C TRP A 211 -1.64 23.21 -12.01
N THR A 212 -1.74 24.13 -12.98
CA THR A 212 -1.19 25.49 -12.88
C THR A 212 -2.31 26.52 -12.81
N THR A 213 -2.27 27.42 -11.81
CA THR A 213 -3.26 28.50 -11.65
C THR A 213 -2.72 29.82 -12.18
N ARG A 214 -3.46 30.49 -13.06
CA ARG A 214 -3.22 31.87 -13.53
C ARG A 214 -4.35 32.77 -13.04
N TYR A 215 -4.06 33.56 -12.00
CA TYR A 215 -5.02 34.49 -11.36
C TYR A 215 -5.36 35.76 -12.16
N ASN A 216 -4.57 36.06 -13.21
CA ASN A 216 -4.74 37.21 -14.08
C ASN A 216 -5.02 36.77 -15.52
N ALA A 217 -5.95 35.83 -15.70
CA ALA A 217 -6.38 35.38 -17.02
C ALA A 217 -7.31 36.43 -17.67
N PRO A 218 -7.33 36.54 -19.02
CA PRO A 218 -8.31 37.37 -19.70
C PRO A 218 -9.72 36.88 -19.40
N CYS A 219 -10.68 37.80 -19.29
CA CYS A 219 -12.08 37.45 -19.12
C CYS A 219 -12.56 36.61 -20.34
N PRO A 220 -13.15 35.42 -20.14
CA PRO A 220 -13.59 34.59 -21.26
C PRO A 220 -14.92 35.02 -21.88
N PHE A 221 -15.64 35.97 -21.23
CA PHE A 221 -16.93 36.53 -21.63
C PHE A 221 -16.77 38.02 -21.99
N ASP A 222 -17.37 38.49 -23.08
CA ASP A 222 -17.09 39.85 -23.58
C ASP A 222 -17.62 40.94 -22.64
N GLY A 223 -16.70 41.66 -21.95
CA GLY A 223 -17.01 42.79 -21.07
C GLY A 223 -17.75 42.48 -19.75
N MET A 224 -17.98 41.21 -19.40
CA MET A 224 -18.87 40.84 -18.27
C MET A 224 -18.19 40.37 -16.98
N CYS A 225 -16.87 40.18 -16.93
CA CYS A 225 -16.20 39.83 -15.68
C CYS A 225 -16.01 41.05 -14.77
N ILE A 226 -16.19 40.85 -13.46
CA ILE A 226 -15.70 41.77 -12.44
C ILE A 226 -14.22 41.45 -12.20
N GLY A 227 -13.32 42.27 -12.75
CA GLY A 227 -11.88 42.10 -12.60
C GLY A 227 -11.27 41.06 -13.56
N THR A 228 -10.24 40.34 -13.09
CA THR A 228 -9.55 39.30 -13.89
C THR A 228 -10.13 37.91 -13.63
N ALA A 229 -10.11 37.06 -14.66
CA ALA A 229 -10.48 35.66 -14.51
C ALA A 229 -9.33 34.84 -13.88
N MET A 230 -9.68 33.70 -13.29
CA MET A 230 -8.75 32.70 -12.81
C MET A 230 -8.82 31.46 -13.71
N GLU A 231 -7.71 31.12 -14.34
CA GLU A 231 -7.55 29.95 -15.22
C GLU A 231 -6.78 28.85 -14.47
N MET A 232 -7.26 27.60 -14.56
CA MET A 232 -6.62 26.40 -13.99
C MET A 232 -6.41 25.39 -15.12
N ASP A 233 -5.15 25.06 -15.40
CA ASP A 233 -4.75 24.17 -16.49
C ASP A 233 -3.96 22.97 -15.95
N THR A 234 -4.49 21.77 -16.15
CA THR A 234 -3.87 20.50 -15.72
C THR A 234 -2.61 20.15 -16.50
N GLY A 235 -2.38 20.78 -17.65
CA GLY A 235 -1.50 20.23 -18.67
C GLY A 235 -1.97 18.85 -19.15
N LEU A 236 -1.06 18.08 -19.76
CA LEU A 236 -1.35 16.75 -20.29
C LEU A 236 -1.33 15.69 -19.17
N ILE A 237 -2.51 15.21 -18.80
CA ILE A 237 -2.73 14.10 -17.88
C ILE A 237 -2.54 12.78 -18.64
N ASN A 238 -1.45 12.07 -18.38
CA ASN A 238 -1.17 10.78 -18.97
C ASN A 238 -1.96 9.64 -18.28
N SER A 239 -2.64 8.82 -19.07
CA SER A 239 -3.55 7.77 -18.58
C SER A 239 -2.83 6.73 -17.72
N ASN A 240 -1.57 6.40 -17.99
CA ASN A 240 -0.83 5.38 -17.26
C ASN A 240 -0.18 5.93 -15.98
N SER A 241 0.54 7.05 -16.07
CA SER A 241 1.38 7.55 -14.98
C SER A 241 0.65 8.39 -13.94
N ILE A 242 -0.54 8.93 -14.28
CA ILE A 242 -1.38 9.73 -13.37
C ILE A 242 -2.69 9.02 -13.05
N LEU A 243 -3.44 8.57 -14.07
CA LEU A 243 -4.76 7.94 -13.87
C LEU A 243 -4.69 6.44 -13.56
N GLY A 244 -3.54 5.79 -13.76
CA GLY A 244 -3.34 4.37 -13.45
C GLY A 244 -3.89 3.37 -14.47
N MET A 245 -4.24 3.79 -15.68
CA MET A 245 -4.53 2.88 -16.79
C MET A 245 -3.24 2.26 -17.34
N ASN A 246 -2.89 1.07 -16.86
CA ASN A 246 -1.66 0.35 -17.11
C ASN A 246 -1.58 -0.24 -18.54
N PHE A 247 -1.55 0.62 -19.54
CA PHE A 247 -1.31 0.28 -20.95
C PHE A 247 0.16 0.47 -21.36
N PRO A 248 0.67 -0.31 -22.34
CA PRO A 248 1.97 -0.07 -22.96
C PRO A 248 1.97 1.28 -23.69
N HIS A 249 3.14 1.88 -23.91
CA HIS A 249 3.28 3.25 -24.44
C HIS A 249 2.48 3.52 -25.72
N ASN A 250 2.38 2.55 -26.63
CA ASN A 250 1.62 2.67 -27.90
C ASN A 250 0.09 2.69 -27.71
N GLU A 251 -0.41 2.34 -26.52
CA GLU A 251 -1.83 2.33 -26.14
C GLU A 251 -2.13 3.34 -25.02
N GLN A 252 -1.14 4.13 -24.59
CA GLN A 252 -1.37 5.25 -23.68
C GLN A 252 -2.10 6.39 -24.37
N PHE A 253 -2.72 7.23 -23.55
CA PHE A 253 -3.58 8.32 -23.98
C PHE A 253 -3.38 9.52 -23.05
N GLU A 254 -3.54 10.73 -23.57
CA GLU A 254 -3.36 11.96 -22.81
C GLU A 254 -4.60 12.85 -22.91
N PHE A 255 -4.99 13.42 -21.76
CA PHE A 255 -6.16 14.27 -21.61
C PHE A 255 -5.76 15.56 -20.90
N ARG A 256 -6.34 16.68 -21.30
CA ARG A 256 -6.12 17.99 -20.64
C ARG A 256 -7.44 18.69 -20.42
N ARG A 257 -7.55 19.32 -19.25
CA ARG A 257 -8.67 20.17 -18.85
C ARG A 257 -8.15 21.57 -18.55
N VAL A 258 -8.86 22.56 -19.04
CA VAL A 258 -8.70 23.97 -18.66
C VAL A 258 -10.05 24.46 -18.14
N THR A 259 -10.07 24.96 -16.91
CA THR A 259 -11.25 25.59 -16.29
C THR A 259 -10.91 27.04 -15.98
N THR A 260 -11.66 27.99 -16.56
CA THR A 260 -11.46 29.43 -16.34
C THR A 260 -12.73 30.04 -15.76
N CYS A 261 -12.64 30.71 -14.61
CA CYS A 261 -13.80 31.28 -13.92
C CYS A 261 -13.59 32.75 -13.54
N ALA A 262 -14.69 33.50 -13.47
CA ALA A 262 -14.72 34.88 -13.00
C ALA A 262 -16.07 35.24 -12.36
N PRO A 263 -16.09 36.12 -11.34
CA PRO A 263 -17.31 36.82 -10.92
C PRO A 263 -17.89 37.64 -12.08
N LEU A 264 -19.22 37.70 -12.20
CA LEU A 264 -19.91 38.38 -13.31
C LEU A 264 -20.63 39.66 -12.90
N VAL A 265 -20.65 40.63 -13.83
CA VAL A 265 -21.41 41.88 -13.70
C VAL A 265 -22.90 41.57 -13.78
N GLN A 266 -23.64 42.01 -12.76
CA GLN A 266 -25.08 41.75 -12.61
C GLN A 266 -25.93 42.97 -12.98
N ASP A 267 -25.34 44.17 -12.92
CA ASP A 267 -26.02 45.43 -13.25
C ASP A 267 -26.47 45.44 -14.72
N GLY A 268 -27.76 45.73 -14.93
CA GLY A 268 -28.39 45.68 -16.26
C GLY A 268 -28.82 44.28 -16.71
N TYR A 269 -28.47 43.22 -15.97
CA TYR A 269 -28.87 41.83 -16.26
C TYR A 269 -29.93 41.29 -15.29
N ILE A 270 -30.31 42.02 -14.25
CA ILE A 270 -31.38 41.65 -13.33
C ILE A 270 -32.67 42.42 -13.64
N THR A 271 -33.81 41.72 -13.73
CA THR A 271 -35.15 42.32 -13.72
C THR A 271 -35.92 41.88 -12.48
N THR A 272 -36.61 42.80 -11.82
CA THR A 272 -37.38 42.51 -10.59
C THR A 272 -38.87 42.61 -10.84
N GLU A 273 -39.61 41.57 -10.46
CA GLU A 273 -41.07 41.53 -10.51
C GLU A 273 -41.64 41.22 -9.13
N ASN A 274 -42.88 41.63 -8.86
CA ASN A 274 -43.56 41.29 -7.61
C ASN A 274 -44.22 39.91 -7.76
N SER A 275 -44.04 39.01 -6.79
CA SER A 275 -44.64 37.68 -6.83
C SER A 275 -46.17 37.75 -6.84
N THR A 276 -46.79 36.98 -7.73
CA THR A 276 -48.24 36.76 -7.77
C THR A 276 -48.69 35.69 -6.77
N GLU A 277 -47.76 34.86 -6.28
CA GLU A 277 -48.03 33.75 -5.37
C GLU A 277 -47.82 34.12 -3.89
N ILE A 278 -46.76 34.88 -3.59
CA ILE A 278 -46.39 35.28 -2.23
C ILE A 278 -46.59 36.80 -2.08
N PRO A 279 -47.65 37.26 -1.36
CA PRO A 279 -47.93 38.68 -1.22
C PRO A 279 -46.79 39.48 -0.58
N GLY A 280 -46.22 40.41 -1.35
CA GLY A 280 -45.13 41.28 -0.90
C GLY A 280 -43.72 40.72 -1.13
N ASP A 281 -43.59 39.54 -1.76
CA ASP A 281 -42.29 39.05 -2.23
C ASP A 281 -41.90 39.68 -3.58
N GLN A 282 -40.60 39.76 -3.81
CA GLN A 282 -39.99 40.21 -5.05
C GLN A 282 -39.15 39.07 -5.63
N ILE A 283 -39.38 38.75 -6.90
CA ILE A 283 -38.60 37.77 -7.65
C ILE A 283 -37.59 38.54 -8.50
N LEU A 284 -36.31 38.16 -8.38
CA LEU A 284 -35.22 38.66 -9.21
C LEU A 284 -34.94 37.63 -10.30
N TYR A 285 -35.13 38.04 -11.55
CA TYR A 285 -34.80 37.27 -12.74
C TYR A 285 -33.42 37.68 -13.27
N TYR A 286 -32.52 36.71 -13.40
CA TYR A 286 -31.15 36.89 -13.88
C TYR A 286 -31.09 36.53 -15.37
N ASN A 287 -30.86 37.52 -16.22
CA ASN A 287 -31.08 37.43 -17.68
C ASN A 287 -29.77 37.29 -18.47
N TYR A 288 -29.02 36.20 -18.23
CA TYR A 288 -27.84 35.82 -19.02
C TYR A 288 -28.18 34.95 -20.24
N GLY A 289 -29.47 34.74 -20.51
CA GLY A 289 -30.00 33.87 -21.55
C GLY A 289 -31.32 33.19 -21.12
N PRO A 290 -32.24 32.86 -22.03
CA PRO A 290 -33.47 32.13 -21.68
C PRO A 290 -33.16 30.69 -21.23
N THR A 291 -33.93 30.17 -20.27
CA THR A 291 -33.94 28.74 -19.90
C THR A 291 -34.39 27.90 -21.08
N ASN A 292 -33.73 26.76 -21.29
CA ASN A 292 -33.98 25.81 -22.36
C ASN A 292 -34.17 24.40 -21.78
N GLU A 293 -35.21 23.71 -22.23
CA GLU A 293 -35.45 22.28 -21.96
C GLU A 293 -35.70 21.60 -23.32
N GLU A 294 -34.78 20.72 -23.73
CA GLU A 294 -34.82 19.97 -25.00
C GLU A 294 -35.09 20.85 -26.25
N GLY A 295 -34.47 22.04 -26.31
CA GLY A 295 -34.66 23.01 -27.40
C GLY A 295 -35.93 23.88 -27.30
N THR A 296 -36.69 23.76 -26.20
CA THR A 296 -37.87 24.59 -25.92
C THR A 296 -37.52 25.67 -24.89
N ILE A 297 -37.76 26.93 -25.23
CA ILE A 297 -37.62 28.05 -24.29
C ILE A 297 -38.78 28.02 -23.28
N LEU A 298 -38.45 27.83 -22.01
CA LEU A 298 -39.42 27.85 -20.90
C LEU A 298 -39.64 29.27 -20.36
N HIS A 299 -38.54 29.96 -20.07
CA HIS A 299 -38.52 31.27 -19.41
C HIS A 299 -37.48 32.17 -20.08
N ASN A 300 -37.74 33.48 -20.13
CA ASN A 300 -36.84 34.47 -20.73
C ASN A 300 -35.66 34.87 -19.83
N ALA A 301 -35.53 34.24 -18.67
CA ALA A 301 -34.44 34.43 -17.70
C ALA A 301 -33.63 33.14 -17.59
N THR A 302 -32.42 33.23 -17.04
CA THR A 302 -31.54 32.07 -16.79
C THR A 302 -31.81 31.44 -15.43
N TRP A 303 -32.06 32.28 -14.43
CA TRP A 303 -32.27 31.90 -13.04
C TRP A 303 -33.22 32.87 -12.36
N GLU A 304 -33.91 32.43 -11.31
CA GLU A 304 -34.79 33.25 -10.49
C GLU A 304 -34.46 33.12 -8.99
N ALA A 305 -34.61 34.21 -8.23
CA ALA A 305 -34.41 34.22 -6.78
C ALA A 305 -35.51 35.02 -6.06
N SER A 306 -36.13 34.41 -5.05
CA SER A 306 -37.10 35.07 -4.16
C SER A 306 -36.38 35.81 -3.03
N VAL A 307 -36.66 37.11 -2.88
CA VAL A 307 -36.15 37.93 -1.76
C VAL A 307 -36.67 37.41 -0.42
N TYR A 308 -37.95 37.00 -0.37
CA TYR A 308 -38.57 36.42 0.81
C TYR A 308 -37.89 35.11 1.24
N ALA A 309 -37.65 34.20 0.29
CA ALA A 309 -36.94 32.94 0.57
C ALA A 309 -35.49 33.17 1.01
N SER A 310 -34.80 34.14 0.40
CA SER A 310 -33.45 34.58 0.79
C SER A 310 -33.41 35.08 2.24
N ASN A 311 -34.41 35.83 2.68
CA ASN A 311 -34.50 36.36 4.05
C ASN A 311 -34.87 35.31 5.11
N LEU A 312 -35.52 34.20 4.71
CA LEU A 312 -35.87 33.09 5.62
C LEU A 312 -34.75 32.04 5.74
N THR A 313 -33.95 31.87 4.70
CA THR A 313 -32.88 30.86 4.65
C THR A 313 -31.66 31.33 5.43
N ASN A 314 -31.19 30.54 6.40
CA ASN A 314 -30.08 30.91 7.29
C ASN A 314 -28.78 30.14 6.95
N THR A 315 -28.50 29.92 5.67
CA THR A 315 -27.29 29.24 5.17
C THR A 315 -27.05 29.63 3.72
N TYR A 316 -25.84 29.46 3.20
CA TYR A 316 -25.58 29.62 1.77
C TYR A 316 -26.32 28.57 0.95
N THR A 317 -26.90 28.98 -0.18
CA THR A 317 -27.44 28.06 -1.18
C THR A 317 -26.84 28.35 -2.54
N LEU A 318 -26.55 27.29 -3.30
CA LEU A 318 -25.98 27.37 -4.63
C LEU A 318 -26.99 26.83 -5.65
N GLY A 319 -27.23 27.59 -6.71
CA GLY A 319 -27.88 27.16 -7.94
C GLY A 319 -26.89 27.15 -9.10
N SER A 320 -27.27 26.57 -10.23
CA SER A 320 -26.41 26.52 -11.42
C SER A 320 -27.19 26.38 -12.72
N SER A 321 -26.59 26.83 -13.82
CA SER A 321 -27.08 26.58 -15.19
C SER A 321 -25.92 26.35 -16.14
N MET A 322 -26.01 25.35 -17.02
CA MET A 322 -24.96 24.98 -17.99
C MET A 322 -25.45 25.11 -19.43
N ALA A 323 -24.55 25.51 -20.32
CA ALA A 323 -24.73 25.52 -21.77
C ALA A 323 -23.51 24.86 -22.43
N TYR A 324 -23.75 23.91 -23.35
CA TYR A 324 -22.71 23.17 -24.05
C TYR A 324 -22.33 23.84 -25.37
N SER A 325 -21.07 23.69 -25.77
CA SER A 325 -20.61 24.19 -27.07
C SER A 325 -21.08 23.29 -28.22
N GLY A 326 -21.94 23.84 -29.09
CA GLY A 326 -22.38 23.17 -30.32
C GLY A 326 -23.65 22.31 -30.20
N ASP A 327 -24.19 22.12 -29.00
CA ASP A 327 -25.49 21.49 -28.77
C ASP A 327 -26.41 22.43 -27.97
N GLU A 328 -27.30 23.12 -28.69
CA GLU A 328 -28.31 24.01 -28.10
C GLU A 328 -29.51 23.25 -27.51
N SER A 329 -29.66 21.95 -27.78
CA SER A 329 -30.73 21.10 -27.24
C SER A 329 -30.43 20.62 -25.82
N ASP A 330 -29.18 20.22 -25.57
CA ASP A 330 -28.69 19.68 -24.29
C ASP A 330 -28.36 20.76 -23.23
N GLY A 331 -28.26 22.03 -23.64
CA GLY A 331 -28.01 23.16 -22.74
C GLY A 331 -29.24 23.55 -21.91
N GLN A 332 -29.06 23.82 -20.62
CA GLN A 332 -30.12 24.29 -19.71
C GLN A 332 -30.53 25.75 -19.96
N PHE A 333 -29.73 26.52 -20.70
CA PHE A 333 -30.02 27.89 -21.11
C PHE A 333 -29.27 28.23 -22.40
N LEU A 334 -29.76 29.22 -23.14
CA LEU A 334 -29.12 29.73 -24.36
C LEU A 334 -28.34 31.03 -24.05
N PRO A 335 -26.99 31.02 -24.03
CA PRO A 335 -26.22 32.18 -23.56
C PRO A 335 -26.41 33.43 -24.43
N ILE A 336 -26.47 34.61 -23.80
CA ILE A 336 -26.43 35.90 -24.51
C ILE A 336 -25.16 36.03 -25.37
N ALA A 337 -25.20 36.89 -26.38
CA ALA A 337 -24.12 37.04 -27.37
C ALA A 337 -22.72 37.29 -26.79
N ALA A 338 -22.61 37.94 -25.62
CA ALA A 338 -21.33 38.17 -24.94
C ALA A 338 -20.77 36.92 -24.21
N MET A 339 -21.57 35.87 -24.03
CA MET A 339 -21.16 34.55 -23.53
C MET A 339 -21.13 33.47 -24.62
N ASN A 340 -21.88 33.64 -25.71
CA ASN A 340 -22.05 32.64 -26.75
C ASN A 340 -20.74 32.43 -27.53
N ARG A 341 -20.09 31.29 -27.28
CA ARG A 341 -18.84 30.85 -27.91
C ARG A 341 -18.91 29.37 -28.23
N SER A 342 -18.44 29.00 -29.42
CA SER A 342 -18.48 27.62 -29.92
C SER A 342 -17.32 26.73 -29.46
N ASP A 343 -16.43 27.24 -28.61
CA ASP A 343 -15.20 26.55 -28.18
C ASP A 343 -15.13 26.32 -26.66
N ILE A 344 -16.19 26.60 -25.90
CA ILE A 344 -16.23 26.48 -24.44
C ILE A 344 -17.57 25.91 -23.97
N ASP A 345 -17.55 25.05 -22.97
CA ASP A 345 -18.76 24.72 -22.22
C ASP A 345 -18.90 25.71 -21.06
N THR A 346 -20.04 26.39 -20.96
CA THR A 346 -20.26 27.49 -20.02
C THR A 346 -21.14 27.05 -18.86
N THR A 347 -20.72 27.35 -17.64
CA THR A 347 -21.47 27.12 -16.40
C THR A 347 -21.62 28.44 -15.65
N LEU A 348 -22.84 28.79 -15.29
CA LEU A 348 -23.13 29.87 -14.34
C LEU A 348 -23.46 29.25 -12.97
N MET A 349 -22.87 29.80 -11.91
CA MET A 349 -23.12 29.44 -10.52
C MET A 349 -23.78 30.61 -9.82
N PHE A 350 -24.91 30.36 -9.16
CA PHE A 350 -25.76 31.35 -8.51
C PHE A 350 -25.68 31.14 -6.99
N LEU A 351 -24.79 31.88 -6.32
CA LEU A 351 -24.59 31.80 -4.87
C LEU A 351 -25.51 32.81 -4.16
N ALA A 352 -26.51 32.32 -3.42
CA ALA A 352 -27.31 33.19 -2.55
C ALA A 352 -26.68 33.26 -1.16
N GLY A 353 -26.34 34.49 -0.73
CA GLY A 353 -25.84 34.78 0.61
C GLY A 353 -26.91 34.64 1.70
N ASN A 354 -28.18 34.73 1.31
CA ASN A 354 -29.35 34.57 2.18
C ASN A 354 -29.24 35.40 3.48
N ASN A 355 -29.79 34.92 4.60
CA ASN A 355 -29.76 35.59 5.91
C ASN A 355 -28.51 35.23 6.75
N VAL A 356 -27.39 34.87 6.10
CA VAL A 356 -26.12 34.58 6.78
C VAL A 356 -25.53 35.87 7.37
N ARG A 357 -24.99 35.78 8.59
CA ARG A 357 -24.50 36.92 9.38
C ARG A 357 -22.99 36.88 9.49
N ASN A 358 -22.29 37.70 8.71
CA ASN A 358 -20.83 37.78 8.80
C ASN A 358 -20.42 38.61 10.02
N THR A 359 -19.37 38.15 10.72
CA THR A 359 -18.78 38.84 11.89
C THR A 359 -18.09 40.16 11.53
N ASN A 360 -17.53 40.23 10.33
CA ASN A 360 -16.82 41.38 9.77
C ASN A 360 -17.30 41.65 8.33
N PRO A 361 -17.05 42.84 7.76
CA PRO A 361 -17.33 43.10 6.36
C PRO A 361 -16.48 42.21 5.46
N VAL A 362 -17.00 41.84 4.29
CA VAL A 362 -16.34 40.91 3.35
C VAL A 362 -16.18 41.58 1.99
N ASP A 363 -14.94 41.85 1.58
CA ASP A 363 -14.56 42.48 0.31
C ASP A 363 -14.54 41.52 -0.90
N ASP A 364 -14.75 40.21 -0.69
CA ASP A 364 -14.79 39.22 -1.78
C ASP A 364 -15.97 39.51 -2.74
N PRO A 365 -15.77 39.55 -4.07
CA PRO A 365 -16.80 39.97 -5.03
C PRO A 365 -18.02 39.03 -5.14
N ILE A 366 -17.96 37.83 -4.57
CA ILE A 366 -19.05 36.83 -4.59
C ILE A 366 -19.69 36.69 -3.21
N PHE A 367 -18.88 36.68 -2.15
CA PHE A 367 -19.35 36.64 -0.75
C PHE A 367 -19.57 38.06 -0.16
N SER A 368 -19.59 39.10 -1.00
CA SER A 368 -19.60 40.52 -0.63
C SER A 368 -20.67 40.85 0.41
N ALA A 369 -20.25 41.35 1.56
CA ALA A 369 -21.14 41.63 2.68
C ALA A 369 -20.74 42.90 3.43
N HIS A 370 -21.44 44.00 3.13
CA HIS A 370 -21.25 45.32 3.75
C HIS A 370 -22.54 45.88 4.36
N ARG A 371 -23.70 45.25 4.09
CA ARG A 371 -24.99 45.68 4.63
C ARG A 371 -25.09 45.42 6.14
N VAL A 372 -24.80 46.46 6.93
CA VAL A 372 -24.89 46.42 8.39
C VAL A 372 -26.33 46.14 8.85
N GLY A 373 -26.49 45.17 9.73
CA GLY A 373 -27.66 45.02 10.59
C GLY A 373 -27.26 44.92 12.05
N GLU A 374 -28.17 45.27 12.95
CA GLU A 374 -27.95 45.23 14.40
C GLU A 374 -28.61 43.99 15.00
N VAL A 375 -27.83 43.14 15.66
CA VAL A 375 -28.33 41.95 16.36
C VAL A 375 -28.25 42.20 17.87
N PRO A 376 -29.37 42.09 18.61
CA PRO A 376 -29.37 42.22 20.06
C PRO A 376 -28.29 41.36 20.71
N TYR A 377 -27.51 41.95 21.62
CA TYR A 377 -26.41 41.33 22.36
C TYR A 377 -25.15 40.93 21.55
N HIS A 378 -25.18 40.97 20.21
CA HIS A 378 -24.02 40.65 19.36
C HIS A 378 -23.42 41.88 18.64
N GLY A 379 -24.14 43.00 18.58
CA GLY A 379 -23.67 44.22 17.92
C GLY A 379 -23.96 44.23 16.42
N ASN A 380 -23.05 44.84 15.65
CA ASN A 380 -23.17 44.92 14.20
C ASN A 380 -22.81 43.57 13.56
N VAL A 381 -23.65 43.09 12.65
CA VAL A 381 -23.36 41.99 11.72
C VAL A 381 -23.48 42.49 10.28
N TYR A 382 -22.84 41.80 9.34
CA TYR A 382 -22.84 42.19 7.93
C TYR A 382 -23.54 41.15 7.07
N TYR A 383 -24.56 41.59 6.33
CA TYR A 383 -25.34 40.77 5.40
C TYR A 383 -24.84 40.93 3.97
N SER A 384 -25.12 39.92 3.14
CA SER A 384 -24.81 39.90 1.71
C SER A 384 -25.36 41.14 0.99
N ASP A 385 -24.52 41.78 0.17
CA ASP A 385 -24.86 42.97 -0.60
C ASP A 385 -25.87 42.65 -1.71
N TYR A 386 -25.74 41.46 -2.32
CA TYR A 386 -26.65 40.93 -3.32
C TYR A 386 -27.51 39.79 -2.75
N VAL A 387 -28.72 39.62 -3.28
CA VAL A 387 -29.58 38.45 -2.99
C VAL A 387 -28.91 37.18 -3.49
N THR A 388 -28.29 37.26 -4.67
CA THR A 388 -27.50 36.19 -5.28
C THR A 388 -26.35 36.83 -6.05
N SER A 389 -25.17 36.25 -5.94
CA SER A 389 -23.95 36.60 -6.66
C SER A 389 -23.66 35.54 -7.73
N VAL A 390 -23.05 35.92 -8.85
CA VAL A 390 -22.88 35.02 -10.01
C VAL A 390 -21.42 34.83 -10.37
N VAL A 391 -20.97 33.57 -10.46
CA VAL A 391 -19.68 33.16 -11.04
C VAL A 391 -19.95 32.50 -12.38
N GLY A 392 -19.29 32.98 -13.44
CA GLY A 392 -19.23 32.29 -14.72
C GLY A 392 -17.95 31.47 -14.80
N CYS A 393 -18.07 30.21 -15.16
CA CYS A 393 -16.98 29.28 -15.42
C CYS A 393 -17.07 28.75 -16.86
N THR A 394 -15.92 28.55 -17.49
CA THR A 394 -15.79 27.98 -18.83
C THR A 394 -14.88 26.77 -18.77
N GLU A 395 -15.29 25.65 -19.35
CA GLU A 395 -14.51 24.42 -19.39
C GLU A 395 -14.11 24.10 -20.82
N GLN A 396 -12.84 23.74 -21.00
CA GLN A 396 -12.29 23.27 -22.27
C GLN A 396 -11.43 22.03 -22.06
N TYR A 397 -11.41 21.19 -23.09
CA TYR A 397 -10.85 19.86 -23.07
C TYR A 397 -10.04 19.59 -24.33
N GLN A 398 -9.01 18.76 -24.18
CA GLN A 398 -8.13 18.37 -25.27
C GLN A 398 -7.73 16.91 -25.09
N PHE A 399 -7.89 16.13 -26.16
CA PHE A 399 -7.50 14.73 -26.25
C PHE A 399 -6.25 14.58 -27.11
N CYS A 400 -5.32 13.72 -26.69
CA CYS A 400 -4.01 13.56 -27.32
C CYS A 400 -3.60 12.09 -27.43
N ASN A 401 -3.07 11.71 -28.61
CA ASN A 401 -2.36 10.45 -28.80
C ASN A 401 -0.85 10.70 -28.64
N PRO A 402 -0.21 10.25 -27.53
CA PRO A 402 1.20 10.50 -27.25
C PRO A 402 2.16 9.79 -28.22
N THR A 403 1.70 8.75 -28.93
CA THR A 403 2.51 8.02 -29.91
C THR A 403 2.76 8.89 -31.15
N ASP A 404 1.70 9.49 -31.69
CA ASP A 404 1.76 10.32 -32.90
C ASP A 404 1.97 11.81 -32.60
N LYS A 405 1.88 12.20 -31.31
CA LYS A 405 1.95 13.59 -30.82
C LYS A 405 0.90 14.50 -31.45
N LYS A 406 -0.24 13.92 -31.84
CA LYS A 406 -1.42 14.62 -32.31
C LYS A 406 -2.35 14.88 -31.14
N CYS A 407 -2.96 16.06 -31.13
CA CYS A 407 -4.00 16.45 -30.19
C CYS A 407 -5.16 17.09 -30.95
N THR A 408 -6.36 17.02 -30.38
CA THR A 408 -7.48 17.87 -30.78
C THR A 408 -7.17 19.32 -30.48
N ASN A 409 -7.94 20.24 -31.06
CA ASN A 409 -7.99 21.61 -30.52
C ASN A 409 -8.56 21.60 -29.09
N LEU A 410 -8.23 22.63 -28.33
CA LEU A 410 -8.84 22.89 -27.02
C LEU A 410 -10.24 23.47 -27.27
N THR A 411 -11.28 22.75 -26.88
CA THR A 411 -12.70 23.09 -27.13
C THR A 411 -13.59 22.43 -26.05
N GLY A 412 -14.89 22.69 -26.00
CA GLY A 412 -15.79 21.96 -25.10
C GLY A 412 -15.86 20.44 -25.38
N MET A 413 -16.41 19.68 -24.44
CA MET A 413 -16.23 18.22 -24.33
C MET A 413 -16.71 17.47 -25.58
N ASP A 414 -17.91 17.77 -26.06
CA ASP A 414 -18.56 17.05 -27.16
C ASP A 414 -17.84 17.32 -28.49
N GLY A 415 -17.41 18.57 -28.70
CA GLY A 415 -16.54 18.97 -29.80
C GLY A 415 -15.16 18.32 -29.75
N ALA A 416 -14.55 18.22 -28.56
CA ALA A 416 -13.25 17.58 -28.38
C ALA A 416 -13.33 16.07 -28.66
N TYR A 417 -14.37 15.39 -28.17
CA TYR A 417 -14.62 13.97 -28.40
C TYR A 417 -14.85 13.66 -29.89
N THR A 418 -15.76 14.39 -30.55
CA THR A 418 -16.07 14.22 -31.98
C THR A 418 -14.85 14.48 -32.87
N THR A 419 -14.05 15.49 -32.52
CA THR A 419 -12.77 15.78 -33.19
C THR A 419 -11.76 14.66 -32.92
N GLY A 420 -11.71 14.13 -31.70
CA GLY A 420 -10.85 13.01 -31.31
C GLY A 420 -11.11 11.76 -32.14
N GLN A 421 -12.37 11.34 -32.27
CA GLN A 421 -12.79 10.19 -33.06
C GLN A 421 -12.41 10.27 -34.55
N THR A 422 -12.28 11.48 -35.10
CA THR A 422 -12.11 11.70 -36.55
C THR A 422 -10.71 12.16 -36.97
N GLN A 423 -9.94 12.78 -36.05
CA GLN A 423 -8.63 13.36 -36.34
C GLN A 423 -7.45 12.68 -35.62
N LEU A 424 -7.72 11.90 -34.57
CA LEU A 424 -6.71 11.08 -33.91
C LEU A 424 -6.77 9.65 -34.46
N ASP A 425 -5.62 9.14 -34.92
CA ASP A 425 -5.49 7.76 -35.38
C ASP A 425 -5.44 6.80 -34.16
N LEU A 426 -6.57 6.64 -33.47
CA LEU A 426 -6.65 5.86 -32.23
C LEU A 426 -6.73 4.36 -32.50
N ASN A 427 -6.03 3.57 -31.67
CA ASN A 427 -6.27 2.14 -31.58
C ASN A 427 -7.52 1.84 -30.71
N ALA A 428 -7.97 0.58 -30.72
CA ALA A 428 -9.20 0.19 -30.01
C ALA A 428 -9.13 0.45 -28.49
N SER A 429 -8.00 0.18 -27.84
CA SER A 429 -7.80 0.48 -26.41
C SER A 429 -7.90 1.99 -26.14
N GLN A 430 -7.23 2.81 -26.95
CA GLN A 430 -7.27 4.28 -26.84
C GLN A 430 -8.65 4.86 -27.11
N ASN A 431 -9.39 4.35 -28.10
CA ASN A 431 -10.74 4.81 -28.40
C ASN A 431 -11.68 4.54 -27.22
N VAL A 432 -11.64 3.34 -26.65
CA VAL A 432 -12.41 3.04 -25.44
C VAL A 432 -11.95 3.90 -24.27
N THR A 433 -10.65 4.13 -24.06
CA THR A 433 -10.14 5.05 -23.02
C THR A 433 -10.66 6.48 -23.18
N MET A 434 -10.71 7.00 -24.42
CA MET A 434 -11.27 8.31 -24.73
C MET A 434 -12.76 8.37 -24.42
N GLU A 435 -13.51 7.34 -24.82
CA GLU A 435 -14.94 7.16 -24.52
C GLU A 435 -15.19 7.13 -23.00
N VAL A 436 -14.38 6.41 -22.21
CA VAL A 436 -14.52 6.45 -20.73
C VAL A 436 -14.38 7.88 -20.20
N LEU A 437 -13.33 8.58 -20.61
CA LEU A 437 -13.03 9.93 -20.12
C LEU A 437 -14.12 10.91 -20.53
N TYR A 438 -14.61 10.80 -21.76
CA TYR A 438 -15.76 11.55 -22.27
C TYR A 438 -16.98 11.37 -21.36
N HIS A 439 -17.46 10.14 -21.16
CA HIS A 439 -18.64 9.92 -20.32
C HIS A 439 -18.39 10.32 -18.86
N THR A 440 -17.22 10.02 -18.31
CA THR A 440 -16.86 10.40 -16.92
C THR A 440 -17.00 11.91 -16.67
N VAL A 441 -16.59 12.74 -17.64
CA VAL A 441 -16.68 14.19 -17.51
C VAL A 441 -18.07 14.72 -17.91
N ARG A 442 -18.64 14.25 -19.01
CA ARG A 442 -19.92 14.74 -19.56
C ARG A 442 -21.16 14.32 -18.76
N PHE A 443 -21.19 13.09 -18.22
CA PHE A 443 -22.38 12.51 -17.57
C PHE A 443 -22.16 12.11 -16.12
N TRP A 444 -20.99 11.55 -15.77
CA TRP A 444 -20.75 11.00 -14.42
C TRP A 444 -20.20 12.02 -13.41
N GLY A 445 -20.22 13.31 -13.75
CA GLY A 445 -20.10 14.37 -12.76
C GLY A 445 -18.69 14.84 -12.44
N ALA A 446 -17.75 14.73 -13.38
CA ALA A 446 -16.49 15.45 -13.29
C ALA A 446 -16.53 16.87 -13.91
N SER A 447 -17.69 17.42 -14.28
CA SER A 447 -17.84 18.85 -14.64
C SER A 447 -17.78 19.77 -13.41
N ILE A 448 -17.46 21.05 -13.59
CA ILE A 448 -17.36 22.01 -12.48
C ILE A 448 -18.72 22.20 -11.77
N LEU A 449 -19.82 22.15 -12.53
CA LEU A 449 -21.20 22.25 -12.04
C LEU A 449 -21.47 21.24 -10.93
N VAL A 450 -21.31 19.94 -11.23
CA VAL A 450 -21.67 18.87 -10.28
C VAL A 450 -20.85 18.96 -8.99
N ASN A 451 -19.56 19.26 -9.13
CA ASN A 451 -18.66 19.27 -7.99
C ASN A 451 -18.84 20.50 -7.08
N ALA A 452 -19.50 21.56 -7.56
CA ALA A 452 -19.99 22.65 -6.72
C ALA A 452 -21.37 22.32 -6.10
N MET A 453 -22.26 21.73 -6.91
CA MET A 453 -23.65 21.40 -6.59
C MET A 453 -23.86 20.09 -5.81
N SER A 454 -22.80 19.51 -5.21
CA SER A 454 -22.94 18.36 -4.30
C SER A 454 -23.91 18.66 -3.15
N SER A 455 -24.48 17.65 -2.50
CA SER A 455 -25.29 17.86 -1.29
C SER A 455 -24.55 17.46 0.00
N PRO A 456 -24.33 18.39 0.98
CA PRO A 456 -24.56 19.84 0.90
C PRO A 456 -23.59 20.51 -0.09
N PRO A 457 -23.84 21.77 -0.52
CA PRO A 457 -22.99 22.48 -1.48
C PRO A 457 -21.49 22.43 -1.13
N ASN A 458 -20.63 22.33 -2.14
CA ASN A 458 -19.19 22.18 -1.95
C ASN A 458 -18.48 23.52 -1.67
N LEU A 459 -18.99 24.25 -0.68
CA LEU A 459 -18.41 25.51 -0.24
C LEU A 459 -17.46 25.26 0.94
N LEU A 460 -16.26 25.83 0.89
CA LEU A 460 -15.33 25.95 2.00
C LEU A 460 -15.88 26.91 3.06
N ALA A 461 -16.58 27.99 2.66
CA ALA A 461 -17.21 28.92 3.59
C ALA A 461 -18.18 28.23 4.57
N LEU A 462 -18.86 27.15 4.13
CA LEU A 462 -19.73 26.35 4.99
C LEU A 462 -18.99 25.58 6.10
N ASP A 463 -17.67 25.42 6.02
CA ASP A 463 -16.88 24.78 7.08
C ASP A 463 -16.65 25.75 8.26
N ASP A 464 -16.72 27.06 8.02
CA ASP A 464 -16.53 28.16 8.99
C ASP A 464 -17.85 28.85 9.40
N LEU A 465 -18.99 28.26 9.04
CA LEU A 465 -20.36 28.74 9.32
C LEU A 465 -20.96 28.01 10.54
N GLU A 466 -21.01 28.67 11.70
CA GLU A 466 -21.65 28.12 12.91
C GLU A 466 -22.98 28.82 13.19
N MET A 467 -24.09 28.06 13.30
CA MET A 467 -25.41 28.60 13.63
C MET A 467 -25.73 29.90 12.85
N TYR A 468 -25.64 29.85 11.52
CA TYR A 468 -25.85 30.97 10.58
C TYR A 468 -24.97 32.22 10.77
N ILE A 469 -23.97 32.17 11.65
CA ILE A 469 -22.94 33.18 11.82
C ILE A 469 -21.70 32.72 11.05
N GLN A 470 -21.28 33.54 10.08
CA GLN A 470 -20.11 33.29 9.24
C GLN A 470 -18.89 33.94 9.88
N SER A 471 -17.84 33.14 10.10
CA SER A 471 -16.53 33.62 10.52
C SER A 471 -15.82 34.36 9.38
N ASP A 472 -14.83 35.18 9.72
CA ASP A 472 -14.10 36.04 8.77
C ASP A 472 -13.61 35.29 7.51
N LEU A 473 -14.14 35.69 6.35
CA LEU A 473 -13.76 35.16 5.04
C LEU A 473 -12.65 36.04 4.41
N PRO A 474 -11.68 35.45 3.67
CA PRO A 474 -10.67 36.20 2.94
C PRO A 474 -11.24 36.88 1.68
N ASP A 475 -10.65 38.00 1.26
CA ASP A 475 -11.00 38.79 0.05
C ASP A 475 -10.95 38.01 -1.30
N LYS A 476 -10.54 36.75 -1.25
CA LYS A 476 -10.35 35.84 -2.39
C LYS A 476 -11.05 34.50 -2.18
N GLN A 477 -12.04 34.43 -1.30
CA GLN A 477 -12.82 33.23 -1.01
C GLN A 477 -13.31 32.56 -2.30
N TRP A 478 -13.84 33.32 -3.28
CA TRP A 478 -14.31 32.75 -4.55
C TRP A 478 -13.21 31.97 -5.31
N GLN A 479 -11.95 32.39 -5.20
CA GLN A 479 -10.81 31.71 -5.83
C GLN A 479 -10.48 30.41 -5.10
N LEU A 480 -10.68 30.34 -3.79
CA LEU A 480 -10.53 29.12 -3.00
C LEU A 480 -11.67 28.14 -3.31
N GLU A 481 -12.91 28.63 -3.41
CA GLU A 481 -14.07 27.82 -3.77
C GLU A 481 -13.92 27.17 -5.15
N VAL A 482 -13.60 27.97 -6.17
CA VAL A 482 -13.41 27.48 -7.54
C VAL A 482 -12.26 26.46 -7.64
N GLN A 483 -11.16 26.68 -6.91
CA GLN A 483 -10.07 25.69 -6.83
C GLN A 483 -10.50 24.41 -6.11
N ASN A 484 -11.31 24.50 -5.05
CA ASN A 484 -11.87 23.34 -4.36
C ASN A 484 -12.84 22.53 -5.25
N TRP A 485 -13.69 23.20 -6.04
CA TRP A 485 -14.56 22.54 -7.03
C TRP A 485 -13.75 21.85 -8.12
N HIS A 486 -12.71 22.50 -8.65
CA HIS A 486 -11.82 21.92 -9.66
C HIS A 486 -11.03 20.72 -9.10
N ALA A 487 -10.45 20.84 -7.90
CA ALA A 487 -9.77 19.75 -7.21
C ALA A 487 -10.70 18.54 -7.00
N THR A 488 -11.94 18.79 -6.55
CA THR A 488 -12.97 17.75 -6.38
C THR A 488 -13.30 17.08 -7.70
N ALA A 489 -13.44 17.86 -8.78
CA ALA A 489 -13.70 17.34 -10.11
C ALA A 489 -12.56 16.46 -10.66
N LEU A 490 -11.30 16.81 -10.41
CA LEU A 490 -10.13 15.99 -10.77
C LEU A 490 -10.08 14.67 -9.99
N VAL A 491 -10.41 14.70 -8.69
CA VAL A 491 -10.56 13.47 -7.89
C VAL A 491 -11.69 12.61 -8.43
N ASN A 492 -12.81 13.21 -8.83
CA ASN A 492 -13.94 12.47 -9.35
C ASN A 492 -13.58 11.73 -10.66
N ILE A 493 -12.73 12.31 -11.53
CA ILE A 493 -12.16 11.58 -12.68
C ILE A 493 -11.44 10.30 -12.21
N GLN A 494 -10.55 10.40 -11.22
CA GLN A 494 -9.84 9.22 -10.70
C GLN A 494 -10.79 8.21 -10.05
N ASN A 495 -11.81 8.68 -9.33
CA ASN A 495 -12.79 7.83 -8.65
C ASN A 495 -13.69 7.07 -9.64
N TRP A 496 -14.21 7.71 -10.69
CA TRP A 496 -15.04 7.03 -11.69
C TRP A 496 -14.28 6.00 -12.52
N LEU A 497 -13.01 6.26 -12.84
CA LEU A 497 -12.14 5.28 -13.49
C LEU A 497 -11.88 4.05 -12.60
N LEU A 498 -11.80 4.23 -11.28
CA LEU A 498 -11.74 3.13 -10.31
C LEU A 498 -13.08 2.39 -10.18
N LEU A 499 -14.18 3.12 -9.97
CA LEU A 499 -15.55 2.59 -9.83
C LEU A 499 -16.00 1.76 -11.02
N ARG A 500 -15.63 2.17 -12.23
CA ARG A 500 -15.80 1.39 -13.46
C ARG A 500 -15.23 -0.03 -13.34
N VAL A 501 -14.10 -0.20 -12.65
CA VAL A 501 -13.40 -1.49 -12.53
C VAL A 501 -13.90 -2.32 -11.37
N ILE A 502 -14.08 -1.75 -10.17
CA ILE A 502 -14.57 -2.49 -8.99
C ILE A 502 -16.09 -2.69 -8.99
N GLY A 503 -16.82 -1.90 -9.79
CA GLY A 503 -18.28 -1.84 -9.82
C GLY A 503 -18.90 -1.25 -8.54
N PRO A 504 -20.21 -0.96 -8.53
CA PRO A 504 -20.89 -0.56 -7.32
C PRO A 504 -21.00 -1.72 -6.32
N GLN A 505 -20.68 -1.42 -5.06
CA GLN A 505 -20.82 -2.36 -3.96
C GLN A 505 -22.30 -2.71 -3.73
N ASP A 506 -23.21 -1.73 -3.83
CA ASP A 506 -24.66 -1.95 -3.79
C ASP A 506 -25.12 -2.79 -5.01
N PRO A 507 -25.71 -3.98 -4.80
CA PRO A 507 -26.22 -4.82 -5.89
C PRO A 507 -27.31 -4.16 -6.74
N THR A 508 -28.08 -3.21 -6.19
CA THR A 508 -29.14 -2.51 -6.94
C THR A 508 -28.56 -1.60 -8.02
N ALA A 509 -27.46 -0.89 -7.73
CA ALA A 509 -26.79 -0.03 -8.69
C ALA A 509 -26.11 -0.81 -9.84
N ARG A 510 -25.87 -2.13 -9.68
CA ARG A 510 -25.27 -2.97 -10.74
C ARG A 510 -26.16 -3.14 -11.98
N GLN A 511 -27.46 -2.86 -11.89
CA GLN A 511 -28.36 -2.92 -13.05
C GLN A 511 -28.06 -1.83 -14.10
N PHE A 512 -27.36 -0.76 -13.70
CA PHE A 512 -26.98 0.37 -14.54
C PHE A 512 -25.56 0.23 -15.12
N VAL A 513 -24.91 -0.92 -14.92
CA VAL A 513 -23.53 -1.19 -15.35
C VAL A 513 -23.53 -2.31 -16.39
N ASN A 514 -23.26 -1.94 -17.65
CA ASN A 514 -23.09 -2.87 -18.75
C ASN A 514 -21.74 -3.58 -18.65
N LYS A 515 -21.73 -4.91 -18.77
CA LYS A 515 -20.46 -5.67 -18.84
C LYS A 515 -19.74 -5.38 -20.17
N PRO A 516 -18.39 -5.44 -20.19
CA PRO A 516 -17.62 -5.24 -21.42
C PRO A 516 -18.06 -6.20 -22.53
N ALA A 517 -18.43 -5.64 -23.67
CA ALA A 517 -18.93 -6.34 -24.85
C ALA A 517 -17.80 -6.68 -25.85
N THR A 518 -16.77 -5.84 -25.96
CA THR A 518 -15.62 -6.05 -26.86
C THR A 518 -14.32 -6.38 -26.11
N ASP A 519 -13.34 -6.92 -26.84
CA ASP A 519 -12.01 -7.25 -26.31
C ASP A 519 -11.27 -6.00 -25.78
N ALA A 520 -11.45 -4.84 -26.43
CA ALA A 520 -10.83 -3.58 -26.01
C ALA A 520 -11.44 -3.05 -24.71
N GLU A 521 -12.76 -3.15 -24.56
CA GLU A 521 -13.46 -2.85 -23.30
C GLU A 521 -12.98 -3.76 -22.17
N GLN A 522 -12.83 -5.05 -22.45
CA GLN A 522 -12.30 -6.01 -21.48
C GLN A 522 -10.82 -5.76 -21.15
N ALA A 523 -10.03 -5.26 -22.10
CA ALA A 523 -8.65 -4.82 -21.85
C ALA A 523 -8.60 -3.61 -20.90
N VAL A 524 -9.43 -2.57 -21.14
CA VAL A 524 -9.54 -1.41 -20.23
C VAL A 524 -9.99 -1.85 -18.82
N CYS A 525 -10.94 -2.78 -18.71
CA CYS A 525 -11.35 -3.38 -17.43
C CYS A 525 -10.21 -4.04 -16.64
N LYS A 526 -9.20 -4.57 -17.33
CA LYS A 526 -8.04 -5.26 -16.74
C LYS A 526 -6.79 -4.38 -16.67
N ALA A 527 -6.89 -3.10 -17.06
CA ALA A 527 -5.76 -2.19 -17.13
C ALA A 527 -5.61 -1.31 -15.88
N GLN A 528 -6.62 -1.15 -15.02
CA GLN A 528 -6.50 -0.24 -13.88
C GLN A 528 -5.55 -0.80 -12.80
N ARG A 529 -4.54 -0.01 -12.42
CA ARG A 529 -3.72 -0.23 -11.22
C ARG A 529 -3.98 0.85 -10.18
N VAL A 530 -3.77 0.50 -8.92
CA VAL A 530 -4.02 1.33 -7.73
C VAL A 530 -2.95 1.08 -6.68
N ARG A 531 -2.82 1.99 -5.71
CA ARG A 531 -1.95 1.78 -4.55
C ARG A 531 -2.70 1.01 -3.47
N VAL A 532 -2.00 0.12 -2.76
CA VAL A 532 -2.56 -0.63 -1.63
C VAL A 532 -1.58 -0.60 -0.46
N GLY A 533 -2.08 -0.23 0.72
CA GLY A 533 -1.25 0.01 1.89
C GLY A 533 -0.75 -1.24 2.63
N GLN A 534 -1.47 -2.38 2.55
CA GLN A 534 -1.19 -3.61 3.31
C GLN A 534 -1.74 -4.87 2.61
N GLY A 535 -1.26 -6.06 2.99
CA GLY A 535 -1.87 -7.36 2.68
C GLY A 535 -1.32 -8.09 1.44
N PHE A 536 -0.61 -7.38 0.56
CA PHE A 536 -0.03 -7.91 -0.67
C PHE A 536 1.44 -7.52 -0.81
N ASN A 537 2.21 -8.29 -1.58
CA ASN A 537 3.60 -8.02 -1.93
C ASN A 537 3.79 -8.13 -3.45
N ASN A 538 4.67 -7.31 -4.02
CA ASN A 538 5.06 -7.37 -5.43
C ASN A 538 6.47 -7.94 -5.59
N ILE A 539 6.62 -8.94 -6.46
CA ILE A 539 7.91 -9.61 -6.73
C ILE A 539 8.39 -9.24 -8.13
N SER A 540 9.62 -8.72 -8.26
CA SER A 540 10.23 -8.50 -9.57
C SER A 540 10.54 -9.84 -10.25
N LEU A 541 9.86 -10.15 -11.36
CA LEU A 541 10.11 -11.38 -12.12
C LEU A 541 11.55 -11.40 -12.66
N PHE A 542 12.05 -10.26 -13.14
CA PHE A 542 13.43 -10.15 -13.62
C PHE A 542 14.43 -10.48 -12.51
N GLY A 543 14.26 -9.88 -11.32
CA GLY A 543 15.12 -10.16 -10.16
C GLY A 543 15.06 -11.62 -9.72
N LEU A 544 13.85 -12.20 -9.69
CA LEU A 544 13.62 -13.61 -9.34
C LEU A 544 14.31 -14.56 -10.33
N ILE A 545 14.07 -14.39 -11.64
CA ILE A 545 14.70 -15.23 -12.68
C ILE A 545 16.23 -15.07 -12.65
N PHE A 546 16.74 -13.85 -12.52
CA PHE A 546 18.18 -13.59 -12.47
C PHE A 546 18.84 -14.34 -11.30
N VAL A 547 18.29 -14.21 -10.08
CA VAL A 547 18.82 -14.89 -8.90
C VAL A 547 18.73 -16.40 -9.04
N LEU A 548 17.58 -16.95 -9.47
CA LEU A 548 17.40 -18.39 -9.61
C LEU A 548 18.32 -18.99 -10.70
N ALA A 549 18.43 -18.35 -11.86
CA ALA A 549 19.29 -18.82 -12.94
C ALA A 549 20.77 -18.73 -12.58
N PHE A 550 21.23 -17.57 -12.09
CA PHE A 550 22.63 -17.38 -11.69
C PHE A 550 23.01 -18.32 -10.54
N GLY A 551 22.17 -18.41 -9.50
CA GLY A 551 22.40 -19.27 -8.36
C GLY A 551 22.39 -20.76 -8.70
N SER A 552 21.52 -21.19 -9.63
CA SER A 552 21.49 -22.57 -10.12
C SER A 552 22.75 -22.89 -10.93
N VAL A 553 23.18 -22.00 -11.83
CA VAL A 553 24.41 -22.17 -12.61
C VAL A 553 25.63 -22.25 -11.70
N THR A 554 25.76 -21.36 -10.70
CA THR A 554 26.87 -21.41 -9.73
C THR A 554 26.84 -22.69 -8.88
N THR A 555 25.64 -23.15 -8.48
CA THR A 555 25.50 -24.36 -7.66
C THR A 555 25.80 -25.63 -8.45
N LEU A 556 25.35 -25.71 -9.71
CA LEU A 556 25.57 -26.88 -10.57
C LEU A 556 27.02 -27.00 -11.07
N LEU A 557 27.69 -25.88 -11.38
CA LEU A 557 29.08 -25.92 -11.88
C LEU A 557 30.12 -26.09 -10.75
N SER A 558 29.77 -25.78 -9.50
CA SER A 558 30.68 -25.80 -8.33
C SER A 558 31.33 -27.18 -8.09
N PRO A 559 30.58 -28.32 -8.05
CA PRO A 559 31.17 -29.65 -7.89
C PRO A 559 32.12 -30.05 -9.02
N PHE A 560 31.80 -29.69 -10.26
CA PHE A 560 32.55 -30.10 -11.46
C PHE A 560 33.71 -29.16 -11.81
N ILE A 561 34.07 -28.19 -10.96
CA ILE A 561 35.06 -27.18 -11.32
C ILE A 561 36.41 -27.75 -11.75
N ASN A 562 36.83 -28.89 -11.17
CA ASN A 562 38.08 -29.53 -11.58
C ASN A 562 37.98 -30.11 -12.99
N ASP A 563 36.89 -30.82 -13.31
CA ASP A 563 36.66 -31.42 -14.62
C ASP A 563 36.47 -30.34 -15.70
N ILE A 564 35.74 -29.27 -15.39
CA ILE A 564 35.57 -28.08 -16.23
C ILE A 564 36.94 -27.44 -16.49
N ALA A 565 37.77 -27.25 -15.47
CA ALA A 565 39.09 -26.67 -15.63
C ALA A 565 40.05 -27.58 -16.43
N ILE A 566 39.94 -28.91 -16.30
CA ILE A 566 40.68 -29.87 -17.14
C ILE A 566 40.22 -29.78 -18.60
N PHE A 567 38.91 -29.69 -18.84
CA PHE A 567 38.34 -29.52 -20.18
C PHE A 567 38.79 -28.20 -20.83
N VAL A 568 38.63 -27.07 -20.13
CA VAL A 568 39.09 -25.75 -20.60
C VAL A 568 40.62 -25.73 -20.78
N GLY A 569 41.36 -26.43 -19.92
CA GLY A 569 42.81 -26.63 -20.05
C GLY A 569 43.19 -27.33 -21.35
N LYS A 570 42.46 -28.37 -21.76
CA LYS A 570 42.65 -29.07 -23.05
C LYS A 570 42.36 -28.21 -24.28
N LEU A 571 41.45 -27.23 -24.18
CA LEU A 571 41.17 -26.27 -25.26
C LEU A 571 42.17 -25.08 -25.29
N SER A 572 42.96 -24.88 -24.23
CA SER A 572 43.88 -23.75 -24.10
C SER A 572 45.29 -24.10 -24.58
N ARG A 573 45.93 -23.19 -25.33
CA ARG A 573 47.34 -23.34 -25.76
C ARG A 573 48.36 -23.10 -24.64
N ARG A 574 47.94 -22.74 -23.43
CA ARG A 574 48.83 -22.57 -22.28
C ARG A 574 49.06 -23.92 -21.61
N LYS A 575 50.31 -24.22 -21.22
CA LYS A 575 50.61 -25.41 -20.40
C LYS A 575 49.65 -25.43 -19.20
N PRO A 576 48.96 -26.56 -18.92
CA PRO A 576 48.16 -26.67 -17.71
C PRO A 576 49.10 -26.51 -16.51
N LYS A 577 48.78 -25.58 -15.61
CA LYS A 577 49.34 -25.60 -14.25
C LYS A 577 48.95 -26.93 -13.61
N ASN A 578 49.77 -27.43 -12.69
CA ASN A 578 49.62 -28.74 -12.04
C ASN A 578 48.23 -28.93 -11.37
N GLN A 579 47.22 -29.35 -12.14
CA GLN A 579 45.82 -29.43 -11.69
C GLN A 579 45.63 -30.47 -10.58
N CYS A 580 46.48 -31.51 -10.54
CA CYS A 580 46.55 -32.46 -9.43
C CYS A 580 46.81 -31.79 -8.07
N SER A 581 47.34 -30.56 -8.00
CA SER A 581 47.53 -29.84 -6.74
C SER A 581 46.22 -29.56 -5.98
N TRP A 582 45.11 -29.27 -6.68
CA TRP A 582 43.82 -29.04 -6.03
C TRP A 582 43.26 -30.32 -5.38
N ASN A 583 43.48 -31.49 -6.00
CA ASN A 583 43.11 -32.78 -5.42
C ASN A 583 44.08 -33.17 -4.29
N ARG A 584 45.40 -32.97 -4.47
CA ARG A 584 46.42 -33.32 -3.46
C ARG A 584 46.26 -32.56 -2.15
N ASP A 585 45.79 -31.31 -2.21
CA ASP A 585 45.59 -30.47 -1.04
C ASP A 585 44.19 -30.72 -0.38
N ASP A 586 43.39 -31.67 -0.88
CA ASP A 586 42.15 -32.16 -0.26
C ASP A 586 42.47 -32.91 1.04
N VAL A 587 41.65 -32.72 2.08
CA VAL A 587 41.85 -33.35 3.39
C VAL A 587 41.97 -34.87 3.31
N LEU A 588 41.24 -35.53 2.41
CA LEU A 588 41.31 -36.98 2.23
C LEU A 588 42.64 -37.43 1.62
N GLN A 589 43.22 -36.64 0.71
CA GLN A 589 44.55 -36.92 0.14
C GLN A 589 45.67 -36.62 1.14
N ILE A 590 45.53 -35.59 1.98
CA ILE A 590 46.46 -35.32 3.08
C ILE A 590 46.41 -36.44 4.13
N GLN A 591 45.22 -36.91 4.51
CA GLN A 591 45.02 -38.04 5.42
C GLN A 591 45.64 -39.33 4.85
N ARG A 592 45.41 -39.61 3.57
CA ARG A 592 46.00 -40.74 2.85
C ARG A 592 47.54 -40.69 2.83
N LEU A 593 48.15 -39.52 2.60
CA LEU A 593 49.61 -39.34 2.67
C LEU A 593 50.16 -39.54 4.10
N ALA A 594 49.38 -39.22 5.14
CA ALA A 594 49.74 -39.50 6.52
C ALA A 594 49.72 -41.01 6.82
N TYR A 595 48.64 -41.72 6.43
CA TYR A 595 48.54 -43.17 6.63
C TYR A 595 49.56 -43.95 5.78
N GLN A 596 49.78 -43.61 4.52
CA GLN A 596 50.77 -44.26 3.66
C GLN A 596 52.22 -44.14 4.20
N ARG A 597 52.47 -43.24 5.15
CA ARG A 597 53.76 -43.13 5.87
C ARG A 597 53.82 -43.96 7.16
N GLN A 598 52.67 -44.35 7.70
CA GLN A 598 52.53 -45.13 8.94
C GLN A 598 52.33 -46.62 8.66
N SER A 599 51.58 -46.96 7.62
CA SER A 599 51.44 -48.31 7.06
C SER A 599 51.89 -48.31 5.59
N ASN A 600 52.64 -49.33 5.18
CA ASN A 600 53.19 -49.48 3.81
C ASN A 600 52.10 -49.92 2.78
N GLU A 601 50.86 -49.46 2.96
CA GLU A 601 49.69 -49.95 2.23
C GLU A 601 49.50 -49.22 0.88
N LEU A 602 49.17 -49.99 -0.16
CA LEU A 602 48.95 -49.45 -1.50
C LEU A 602 47.53 -48.89 -1.66
N TRP A 603 47.46 -47.60 -1.95
CA TRP A 603 46.24 -46.87 -2.26
C TRP A 603 45.95 -46.87 -3.76
N ALA A 604 44.71 -47.17 -4.14
CA ALA A 604 44.25 -47.12 -5.52
C ALA A 604 43.80 -45.70 -5.91
N LYS A 605 43.94 -45.37 -7.20
CA LYS A 605 43.57 -44.06 -7.82
C LYS A 605 44.19 -42.85 -7.09
N PRO A 606 45.53 -42.73 -7.04
CA PRO A 606 46.22 -41.77 -6.20
C PRO A 606 45.92 -40.29 -6.52
N ASP A 607 45.54 -39.96 -7.76
CA ASP A 607 45.26 -38.59 -8.21
C ASP A 607 43.76 -38.21 -8.19
N ALA A 608 42.88 -39.15 -7.84
CA ALA A 608 41.45 -38.91 -7.69
C ALA A 608 41.14 -38.07 -6.45
N GLN A 609 39.99 -37.39 -6.40
CA GLN A 609 39.63 -36.59 -5.22
C GLN A 609 39.40 -37.45 -3.97
N ILE A 610 38.82 -38.65 -4.14
CA ILE A 610 38.61 -39.63 -3.07
C ILE A 610 39.58 -40.80 -3.30
N PRO A 611 40.61 -40.99 -2.46
CA PRO A 611 41.50 -42.15 -2.56
C PRO A 611 40.81 -43.41 -2.03
N ILE A 612 41.08 -44.56 -2.65
CA ILE A 612 40.44 -45.84 -2.31
C ILE A 612 41.49 -46.79 -1.72
N PHE A 613 41.15 -47.46 -0.62
CA PHE A 613 42.00 -48.46 0.02
C PHE A 613 41.91 -49.81 -0.70
N GLY A 614 43.04 -50.47 -0.96
CA GLY A 614 43.10 -51.82 -1.52
C GLY A 614 42.64 -51.91 -2.98
N GLY A 615 43.61 -51.94 -3.90
CA GLY A 615 43.33 -52.32 -5.29
C GLY A 615 43.13 -53.82 -5.45
N ARG A 616 41.93 -54.34 -5.12
CA ARG A 616 41.48 -55.64 -5.62
C ARG A 616 41.08 -55.43 -7.10
N THR A 617 41.72 -56.12 -8.01
CA THR A 617 41.22 -56.29 -9.39
C THR A 617 39.97 -57.17 -9.34
N ASP A 618 38.99 -56.90 -10.21
CA ASP A 618 37.60 -57.41 -10.11
C ASP A 618 37.41 -58.93 -10.34
N ASP A 619 38.48 -59.74 -10.35
CA ASP A 619 38.44 -61.15 -10.79
C ASP A 619 38.43 -62.21 -9.66
N ASP A 620 38.86 -61.89 -8.42
CA ASP A 620 38.93 -62.87 -7.32
C ASP A 620 37.78 -62.74 -6.31
N LEU A 621 36.59 -63.16 -6.76
CA LEU A 621 35.47 -63.54 -5.91
C LEU A 621 35.50 -65.07 -5.74
N PHE A 622 35.31 -65.57 -4.50
CA PHE A 622 35.32 -67.02 -4.13
C PHE A 622 36.68 -67.72 -3.97
N ALA A 623 37.51 -67.28 -3.01
CA ALA A 623 38.46 -68.15 -2.33
C ALA A 623 38.83 -67.61 -0.93
N ASP A 624 38.17 -68.11 0.11
CA ASP A 624 38.63 -68.07 1.51
C ASP A 624 38.27 -69.43 2.15
N GLU A 625 39.19 -70.39 2.03
CA GLU A 625 39.13 -71.69 2.70
C GLU A 625 39.96 -71.60 3.98
N PHE A 626 39.31 -71.77 5.13
CA PHE A 626 39.95 -71.69 6.45
C PHE A 626 40.64 -73.02 6.81
N GLU A 627 41.96 -73.00 7.01
CA GLU A 627 42.68 -74.07 7.75
C GLU A 627 43.07 -73.57 9.16
N PRO A 628 42.80 -74.36 10.22
CA PRO A 628 43.27 -74.07 11.58
C PRO A 628 44.61 -74.75 11.86
N VAL A 629 45.43 -74.17 12.75
CA VAL A 629 46.63 -74.81 13.30
C VAL A 629 46.58 -74.79 14.83
N LEU A 630 47.08 -75.88 15.42
CA LEU A 630 46.85 -76.36 16.78
C LEU A 630 47.74 -75.70 17.85
N ASP A 631 47.31 -75.84 19.10
CA ASP A 631 48.02 -75.45 20.33
C ASP A 631 49.27 -76.31 20.62
N ASP A 632 50.22 -75.76 21.39
CA ASP A 632 50.97 -76.51 22.41
C ASP A 632 51.59 -75.55 23.47
N GLU A 633 51.57 -75.98 24.74
CA GLU A 633 51.96 -75.26 25.97
C GLU A 633 53.39 -75.70 26.45
N PRO A 634 53.90 -75.57 27.71
CA PRO A 634 53.43 -74.88 28.94
C PRO A 634 54.53 -74.09 29.74
N GLN A 635 54.18 -73.67 30.98
CA GLN A 635 55.00 -73.30 32.16
C GLN A 635 55.31 -71.79 32.37
N SER A 636 55.15 -71.20 33.58
CA SER A 636 54.63 -71.69 34.88
C SER A 636 54.17 -70.55 35.83
N GLN A 637 53.14 -70.84 36.63
CA GLN A 637 52.50 -70.05 37.72
C GLN A 637 53.48 -69.61 38.87
N PRO A 638 53.13 -68.66 39.80
CA PRO A 638 51.92 -68.73 40.64
C PRO A 638 51.11 -67.44 40.94
N GLU A 639 49.92 -67.71 41.48
CA GLU A 639 48.71 -66.90 41.78
C GLU A 639 48.40 -66.93 43.31
N PRO A 640 47.20 -66.54 43.83
CA PRO A 640 46.20 -65.56 43.39
C PRO A 640 46.09 -64.46 44.49
N PRO A 641 45.09 -64.37 45.43
CA PRO A 641 43.62 -64.54 45.46
C PRO A 641 42.86 -63.19 45.33
N ASN A 642 41.54 -63.06 45.12
CA ASN A 642 40.40 -63.92 44.72
C ASN A 642 39.33 -62.92 44.14
N GLU A 643 38.65 -63.15 43.02
CA GLU A 643 37.48 -64.05 42.79
C GLU A 643 36.17 -63.58 43.50
N PRO A 644 34.94 -63.69 42.92
CA PRO A 644 34.53 -64.12 41.56
C PRO A 644 33.68 -63.11 40.74
N GLU A 645 33.65 -63.40 39.43
CA GLU A 645 32.75 -62.92 38.36
C GLU A 645 31.48 -63.86 38.30
N PRO A 646 30.73 -64.12 37.19
CA PRO A 646 30.34 -63.38 35.98
C PRO A 646 28.78 -63.53 35.77
N PRO A 647 28.16 -63.78 34.58
CA PRO A 647 28.52 -63.50 33.18
C PRO A 647 27.41 -62.84 32.30
N VAL A 648 27.87 -62.10 31.26
CA VAL A 648 27.58 -62.25 29.79
C VAL A 648 26.11 -62.47 29.33
N VAL A 649 25.61 -61.77 28.30
CA VAL A 649 25.58 -62.14 26.86
C VAL A 649 25.32 -60.85 26.05
N SER A 650 26.25 -60.42 25.18
CA SER A 650 26.29 -60.68 23.72
C SER A 650 25.05 -60.18 22.95
N GLY A 651 25.12 -59.57 21.77
CA GLY A 651 26.25 -59.23 20.91
C GLY A 651 25.73 -58.55 19.62
N ALA A 652 26.62 -58.04 18.79
CA ALA A 652 26.34 -57.72 17.38
C ALA A 652 27.07 -58.78 16.50
N PRO A 653 27.09 -58.72 15.15
CA PRO A 653 26.29 -57.97 14.18
C PRO A 653 25.77 -58.88 13.02
N SER A 654 25.40 -58.28 11.88
CA SER A 654 25.51 -58.76 10.46
C SER A 654 24.21 -58.40 9.69
N VAL A 655 24.16 -57.62 8.60
CA VAL A 655 24.98 -57.42 7.36
C VAL A 655 24.56 -58.34 6.19
N ALA A 656 24.64 -57.78 4.97
CA ALA A 656 24.29 -58.30 3.63
C ALA A 656 22.78 -58.23 3.26
N SER A 657 22.32 -57.69 2.11
CA SER A 657 22.80 -57.67 0.69
C SER A 657 22.76 -59.07 0.05
N GLN A 658 22.31 -59.31 -1.20
CA GLN A 658 22.09 -58.45 -2.37
C GLN A 658 21.28 -59.22 -3.48
N SER A 659 20.54 -58.54 -4.38
CA SER A 659 20.20 -58.95 -5.80
C SER A 659 19.50 -60.31 -6.12
N SER A 660 18.70 -60.53 -7.19
CA SER A 660 18.14 -59.73 -8.31
C SER A 660 17.03 -60.50 -9.07
N SER A 661 16.24 -59.81 -9.93
CA SER A 661 15.28 -60.35 -10.96
C SER A 661 14.07 -61.15 -10.43
N THR A 662 12.79 -60.96 -10.84
CA THR A 662 12.24 -60.72 -12.19
C THR A 662 10.82 -60.07 -12.12
N VAL A 663 10.36 -59.49 -13.23
CA VAL A 663 9.06 -58.79 -13.51
C VAL A 663 7.89 -59.79 -13.76
N PRO A 664 6.55 -59.47 -13.77
CA PRO A 664 5.75 -58.27 -13.39
C PRO A 664 4.58 -58.53 -12.39
N THR A 665 3.79 -57.49 -12.02
CA THR A 665 2.31 -57.35 -12.27
C THR A 665 1.49 -56.69 -11.13
N SER A 666 0.78 -55.61 -11.48
CA SER A 666 -0.51 -55.07 -10.98
C SER A 666 -0.75 -54.62 -9.51
N VAL A 667 -1.28 -53.39 -9.39
CA VAL A 667 -2.52 -52.98 -8.65
C VAL A 667 -2.51 -53.23 -7.12
N GLU A 668 -2.62 -52.31 -6.17
CA GLU A 668 -3.32 -51.02 -5.95
C GLU A 668 -3.89 -51.11 -4.50
N THR A 669 -4.34 -50.00 -3.93
CA THR A 669 -5.15 -49.88 -2.69
C THR A 669 -4.47 -50.12 -1.32
N ALA A 670 -4.37 -49.02 -0.57
CA ALA A 670 -4.44 -48.98 0.90
C ALA A 670 -5.94 -48.84 1.33
N PRO A 671 -6.33 -48.47 2.58
CA PRO A 671 -5.60 -48.42 3.87
C PRO A 671 -6.41 -48.99 5.09
N ALA A 672 -5.82 -48.86 6.30
CA ALA A 672 -6.48 -48.80 7.62
C ALA A 672 -7.16 -50.09 8.16
N THR A 673 -7.16 -50.41 9.47
CA THR A 673 -7.59 -49.62 10.64
C THR A 673 -7.17 -50.23 11.99
N ASN A 674 -7.09 -49.38 13.05
CA ASN A 674 -7.32 -49.66 14.50
C ASN A 674 -6.40 -50.68 15.22
N VAL A 675 -6.03 -50.52 16.49
CA VAL A 675 -6.90 -50.48 17.69
C VAL A 675 -6.23 -49.78 18.90
N THR A 676 -7.07 -49.19 19.75
CA THR A 676 -6.83 -48.51 21.04
C THR A 676 -6.42 -49.45 22.20
N THR A 677 -5.59 -49.00 23.16
CA THR A 677 -5.89 -49.14 24.63
C THR A 677 -4.92 -48.40 25.59
N SER A 678 -5.47 -47.46 26.36
CA SER A 678 -5.33 -47.22 27.82
C SER A 678 -3.97 -47.09 28.59
N ALA A 679 -3.99 -46.09 29.48
CA ALA A 679 -3.46 -46.04 30.87
C ALA A 679 -2.07 -45.41 31.15
N SER A 680 -2.09 -44.39 32.01
CA SER A 680 -0.95 -43.88 32.81
C SER A 680 -0.92 -44.55 34.19
N PRO A 681 0.19 -44.47 34.94
CA PRO A 681 0.30 -43.38 35.93
C PRO A 681 1.69 -42.72 36.03
N SER A 682 1.76 -41.67 36.86
CA SER A 682 2.81 -40.64 36.94
C SER A 682 4.18 -41.07 37.50
N ALA A 683 5.24 -40.40 37.03
CA ALA A 683 6.44 -40.06 37.80
C ALA A 683 7.07 -38.76 37.24
N GLU A 684 7.65 -37.93 38.11
CA GLU A 684 8.25 -36.62 37.75
C GLU A 684 9.55 -36.75 36.93
N PRO A 685 9.91 -35.69 36.18
CA PRO A 685 11.31 -35.26 36.16
C PRO A 685 11.51 -33.75 36.40
N LYS A 686 12.73 -33.43 36.83
CA LYS A 686 13.19 -32.12 37.33
C LYS A 686 13.40 -31.07 36.23
N ALA A 687 13.50 -29.81 36.68
CA ALA A 687 13.64 -28.60 35.88
C ALA A 687 14.77 -28.61 34.82
N GLY A 688 14.51 -27.97 33.66
CA GLY A 688 15.49 -27.72 32.59
C GLY A 688 15.17 -26.45 31.78
N SER A 689 15.95 -25.40 32.00
CA SER A 689 16.01 -24.08 31.34
C SER A 689 15.03 -23.74 30.19
N GLY A 690 14.19 -22.72 30.41
CA GLY A 690 13.59 -21.90 29.36
C GLY A 690 14.46 -20.68 28.99
N LEU A 691 14.51 -20.35 27.69
CA LEU A 691 14.65 -19.00 27.09
C LEU A 691 15.39 -17.89 27.91
N ALA A 692 16.67 -18.10 28.23
CA ALA A 692 17.55 -17.06 28.80
C ALA A 692 18.84 -16.80 27.99
N GLN A 693 18.97 -17.40 26.80
CA GLN A 693 20.15 -17.29 25.92
C GLN A 693 19.78 -16.96 24.47
N SER A 694 18.85 -16.03 24.27
CA SER A 694 18.57 -15.46 22.93
C SER A 694 19.23 -14.08 22.79
N ARG A 695 19.61 -13.75 21.55
CA ARG A 695 20.53 -12.65 21.20
C ARG A 695 19.85 -11.26 21.17
N PHE A 696 18.64 -11.18 21.73
CA PHE A 696 17.75 -10.02 21.65
C PHE A 696 17.46 -9.38 23.03
N ALA A 697 18.13 -9.82 24.09
CA ALA A 697 18.10 -9.16 25.39
C ALA A 697 18.94 -7.87 25.37
N GLN A 698 18.30 -6.72 25.60
CA GLN A 698 18.97 -5.42 25.72
C GLN A 698 19.64 -5.27 27.10
N GLN A 699 20.83 -4.67 27.16
CA GLN A 699 21.53 -4.34 28.41
C GLN A 699 21.25 -2.89 28.84
N PRO A 700 21.08 -2.61 30.14
CA PRO A 700 20.89 -1.25 30.65
C PRO A 700 22.21 -0.46 30.73
N PRO A 701 22.18 0.89 30.67
CA PRO A 701 23.37 1.74 30.76
C PRO A 701 23.85 1.92 32.21
N SER A 702 25.15 2.18 32.37
CA SER A 702 25.79 2.43 33.67
C SER A 702 26.42 3.83 33.75
N ASP A 703 25.92 4.68 34.64
CA ASP A 703 26.43 6.03 34.91
C ASP A 703 27.56 6.03 35.95
N THR A 704 28.74 6.59 35.62
CA THR A 704 29.61 7.30 36.60
C THR A 704 30.64 8.21 35.88
N PRO A 705 30.88 9.46 36.31
CA PRO A 705 31.73 10.42 35.58
C PRO A 705 33.18 10.53 36.10
N PRO A 706 34.16 10.96 35.27
CA PRO A 706 35.53 11.27 35.71
C PRO A 706 35.73 12.75 36.13
N SER A 707 36.64 12.95 37.07
CA SER A 707 36.98 14.25 37.71
C SER A 707 37.98 15.11 36.90
N LEU A 708 38.12 16.39 37.26
CA LEU A 708 38.96 17.40 36.59
C LEU A 708 40.19 17.86 37.41
N THR A 709 41.10 18.55 36.70
CA THR A 709 42.14 19.50 37.18
C THR A 709 43.58 18.94 37.44
N PRO A 710 44.65 19.77 37.51
CA PRO A 710 45.39 20.17 36.29
C PRO A 710 46.94 20.23 36.45
N SER A 711 47.72 20.48 35.37
CA SER A 711 49.09 21.03 35.48
C SER A 711 49.68 21.62 34.18
N SER A 712 50.51 22.65 34.35
CA SER A 712 51.39 23.37 33.39
C SER A 712 52.52 24.02 34.23
N PRO A 713 53.75 24.35 33.76
CA PRO A 713 54.06 25.12 32.53
C PRO A 713 55.39 24.75 31.78
N ALA A 714 55.83 25.60 30.83
CA ALA A 714 57.02 25.49 29.92
C ALA A 714 58.30 26.21 30.47
N PRO A 715 59.37 26.62 29.72
CA PRO A 715 59.91 26.31 28.36
C PRO A 715 61.44 25.92 28.36
N PRO A 716 62.23 25.90 27.23
CA PRO A 716 63.16 27.02 26.88
C PRO A 716 63.48 27.17 25.32
N PRO A 717 64.62 27.71 24.76
CA PRO A 717 64.55 28.99 24.00
C PRO A 717 65.32 29.19 22.64
N SER A 718 64.89 30.18 21.85
CA SER A 718 65.63 31.15 20.97
C SER A 718 66.70 30.81 19.88
N LYS A 719 66.34 31.09 18.59
CA LYS A 719 67.09 31.79 17.48
C LYS A 719 68.39 31.13 16.85
N PRO A 720 68.98 31.65 15.73
CA PRO A 720 68.44 31.92 14.37
C PRO A 720 69.40 31.53 13.18
N HIS A 721 68.95 31.63 11.91
CA HIS A 721 69.64 31.92 10.60
C HIS A 721 68.82 31.25 9.47
N GLU A 722 68.31 31.93 8.42
CA GLU A 722 68.94 32.67 7.32
C GLU A 722 69.47 31.79 6.17
N ASN A 723 68.78 31.82 5.01
CA ASN A 723 69.42 31.94 3.70
C ASN A 723 68.42 32.34 2.59
N ARG A 724 68.93 32.89 1.48
CA ARG A 724 68.19 33.63 0.43
C ARG A 724 68.57 33.16 -0.98
N HIS A 725 67.77 33.55 -1.97
CA HIS A 725 67.96 33.46 -3.45
C HIS A 725 67.44 32.17 -4.13
N GLN A 726 66.87 32.19 -5.35
CA GLN A 726 66.75 33.24 -6.39
C GLN A 726 65.47 33.04 -7.28
N ASN A 727 65.09 34.06 -8.07
CA ASN A 727 63.98 34.11 -9.07
C ASN A 727 64.61 34.55 -10.44
N PRO A 728 63.94 34.89 -11.59
CA PRO A 728 62.52 34.81 -12.03
C PRO A 728 62.30 34.38 -13.52
N LYS A 729 61.04 34.42 -14.05
CA LYS A 729 60.59 34.92 -15.40
C LYS A 729 59.08 34.59 -15.69
N THR A 730 58.14 35.56 -15.71
CA THR A 730 57.56 36.35 -16.85
C THR A 730 56.57 35.62 -17.79
N GLY A 731 55.31 36.12 -17.88
CA GLY A 731 54.26 35.75 -18.88
C GLY A 731 54.27 36.69 -20.13
N PRO A 732 53.12 37.06 -20.78
CA PRO A 732 51.69 36.75 -20.49
C PRO A 732 50.79 36.43 -21.73
N GLY A 733 49.47 36.20 -21.52
CA GLY A 733 48.41 36.77 -22.37
C GLY A 733 47.43 35.85 -23.14
N SER A 734 46.19 35.72 -22.66
CA SER A 734 44.95 35.86 -23.47
C SER A 734 43.72 36.05 -22.56
N ALA A 735 42.68 36.73 -23.04
CA ALA A 735 41.44 36.98 -22.30
C ALA A 735 40.24 37.08 -23.26
N ILE A 736 39.06 36.56 -22.86
CA ILE A 736 37.74 36.85 -23.46
C ILE A 736 36.61 36.41 -22.49
N ARG A 737 35.66 37.32 -22.21
CA ARG A 737 34.25 37.19 -21.72
C ARG A 737 33.98 36.34 -20.45
N VAL A 738 33.51 36.88 -19.33
CA VAL A 738 32.16 37.49 -19.03
C VAL A 738 31.01 36.50 -19.24
N GLY A 739 30.12 36.19 -18.26
CA GLY A 739 30.06 36.57 -16.84
C GLY A 739 28.69 36.26 -16.23
N SER A 740 28.62 35.88 -14.94
CA SER A 740 27.38 35.85 -14.14
C SER A 740 27.71 36.05 -12.66
N GLY A 741 26.80 36.69 -11.90
CA GLY A 741 27.09 37.27 -10.59
C GLY A 741 27.13 36.27 -9.44
N ALA A 742 28.08 36.47 -8.51
CA ALA A 742 28.10 35.83 -7.20
C ALA A 742 28.37 36.90 -6.12
N ASN A 743 27.48 37.00 -5.13
CA ASN A 743 27.66 37.92 -4.01
C ASN A 743 28.90 37.51 -3.17
N PRO A 744 29.78 38.46 -2.79
CA PRO A 744 30.95 38.15 -1.98
C PRO A 744 30.54 37.81 -0.55
N ARG A 745 30.71 36.56 -0.14
CA ARG A 745 30.56 36.15 1.27
C ARG A 745 31.70 36.74 2.10
N THR A 746 31.36 37.66 2.99
CA THR A 746 32.22 38.05 4.12
C THR A 746 32.51 36.82 4.98
N LYS A 747 33.76 36.65 5.40
CA LYS A 747 34.14 35.62 6.38
C LYS A 747 33.66 36.09 7.76
N LEU A 748 32.83 35.29 8.41
CA LEU A 748 32.49 35.49 9.83
C LEU A 748 33.78 35.45 10.67
N THR A 749 33.83 36.28 11.69
CA THR A 749 34.87 36.27 12.72
C THR A 749 34.76 35.02 13.59
N GLU A 750 35.84 34.64 14.28
CA GLU A 750 35.87 33.43 15.11
C GLU A 750 34.85 33.47 16.26
N ALA A 751 34.52 34.67 16.76
CA ALA A 751 33.47 34.88 17.77
C ALA A 751 32.06 34.58 17.23
N GLU A 752 31.72 35.11 16.04
CA GLU A 752 30.42 34.87 15.40
C GLU A 752 30.26 33.39 14.99
N LEU A 753 31.35 32.72 14.64
CA LEU A 753 31.35 31.28 14.35
C LEU A 753 31.09 30.46 15.63
N ALA A 754 31.70 30.82 16.75
CA ALA A 754 31.47 30.17 18.04
C ALA A 754 30.02 30.32 18.52
N GLU A 755 29.47 31.54 18.47
CA GLU A 755 28.06 31.81 18.82
C GLU A 755 27.09 30.99 17.96
N LYS A 756 27.35 30.92 16.64
CA LYS A 756 26.54 30.13 15.71
C LYS A 756 26.64 28.63 15.96
N MET A 757 27.79 28.12 16.40
CA MET A 757 27.93 26.72 16.78
C MET A 757 27.21 26.38 18.08
N GLU A 758 27.22 27.25 19.10
CA GLU A 758 26.45 26.99 20.33
C GLU A 758 24.94 27.10 20.08
N LYS A 759 24.48 28.03 19.23
CA LYS A 759 23.07 28.09 18.81
C LYS A 759 22.64 26.82 18.07
N MET A 760 23.48 26.26 17.21
CA MET A 760 23.25 24.95 16.58
C MET A 760 23.23 23.81 17.63
N ARG A 761 24.08 23.87 18.65
CA ARG A 761 24.14 22.87 19.73
C ARG A 761 22.84 22.84 20.55
N ILE A 762 22.29 24.01 20.89
CA ILE A 762 21.03 24.16 21.61
C ILE A 762 19.85 23.65 20.76
N ILE A 763 19.78 24.03 19.48
CA ILE A 763 18.71 23.56 18.56
C ILE A 763 18.77 22.03 18.37
N ASN A 764 19.97 21.46 18.28
CA ASN A 764 20.12 20.01 18.17
C ASN A 764 19.71 19.29 19.46
N ALA A 765 20.06 19.82 20.63
CA ALA A 765 19.60 19.29 21.91
C ALA A 765 18.07 19.33 22.04
N GLU A 766 17.43 20.45 21.66
CA GLU A 766 15.98 20.58 21.68
C GLU A 766 15.30 19.56 20.73
N LYS A 767 15.84 19.37 19.52
CA LYS A 767 15.36 18.35 18.58
C LYS A 767 15.49 16.93 19.16
N THR A 768 16.58 16.62 19.85
CA THR A 768 16.77 15.32 20.50
C THR A 768 15.75 15.09 21.62
N GLU A 769 15.45 16.10 22.44
CA GLU A 769 14.43 16.01 23.49
C GLU A 769 13.01 15.89 22.92
N ARG A 770 12.69 16.61 21.83
CA ARG A 770 11.42 16.45 21.11
C ARG A 770 11.28 15.03 20.53
N PHE A 771 12.35 14.45 19.99
CA PHE A 771 12.35 13.08 19.46
C PHE A 771 12.08 12.04 20.57
N LYS A 772 12.79 12.12 21.71
CA LYS A 772 12.55 11.24 22.87
C LYS A 772 11.11 11.31 23.39
N ARG A 773 10.50 12.51 23.40
CA ARG A 773 9.10 12.68 23.82
C ARG A 773 8.14 12.00 22.85
N ALA A 774 8.38 12.08 21.54
CA ALA A 774 7.57 11.38 20.54
C ALA A 774 7.70 9.84 20.67
N GLU A 775 8.92 9.34 20.90
CA GLU A 775 9.17 7.91 21.12
C GLU A 775 8.49 7.37 22.41
N ALA A 776 8.51 8.17 23.48
CA ALA A 776 7.80 7.84 24.72
C ALA A 776 6.26 7.85 24.55
N ASP A 777 5.73 8.79 23.77
CA ASP A 777 4.31 8.90 23.45
C ASP A 777 3.84 7.69 22.61
N GLU A 778 4.58 7.36 21.54
CA GLU A 778 4.34 6.18 20.69
C GLU A 778 4.35 4.87 21.49
N HIS A 779 5.33 4.70 22.39
CA HIS A 779 5.40 3.55 23.28
C HIS A 779 4.21 3.48 24.26
N SER A 780 3.77 4.63 24.80
CA SER A 780 2.60 4.69 25.69
C SER A 780 1.30 4.35 24.96
N HIS A 781 1.15 4.82 23.72
CA HIS A 781 0.01 4.54 22.85
C HIS A 781 -0.04 3.05 22.43
N ALA A 782 1.11 2.44 22.14
CA ALA A 782 1.20 1.01 21.85
C ALA A 782 0.72 0.15 23.04
N ILE A 783 1.13 0.47 24.27
CA ILE A 783 0.65 -0.20 25.49
C ILE A 783 -0.86 0.01 25.71
N ALA A 784 -1.38 1.20 25.40
CA ALA A 784 -2.81 1.48 25.51
C ALA A 784 -3.64 0.65 24.51
N LEU A 785 -3.19 0.53 23.25
CA LEU A 785 -3.82 -0.31 22.23
C LEU A 785 -3.79 -1.80 22.62
N GLU A 786 -2.67 -2.29 23.16
CA GLU A 786 -2.56 -3.69 23.59
C GLU A 786 -3.57 -4.00 24.70
N LYS A 787 -3.63 -3.17 25.75
CA LYS A 787 -4.62 -3.28 26.84
C LYS A 787 -6.06 -3.22 26.35
N ALA A 788 -6.40 -2.28 25.47
CA ALA A 788 -7.74 -2.18 24.88
C ALA A 788 -8.11 -3.44 24.07
N SER A 789 -7.12 -4.07 23.41
CA SER A 789 -7.31 -5.34 22.70
C SER A 789 -7.57 -6.51 23.65
N GLU A 790 -6.90 -6.55 24.80
CA GLU A 790 -7.10 -7.58 25.83
C GLU A 790 -8.46 -7.43 26.53
N GLU A 791 -8.84 -6.21 26.88
CA GLU A 791 -10.13 -5.90 27.49
C GLU A 791 -11.29 -6.24 26.55
N THR A 792 -11.15 -5.94 25.25
CA THR A 792 -12.12 -6.35 24.22
C THR A 792 -12.22 -7.87 24.09
N LYS A 793 -11.11 -8.62 24.25
CA LYS A 793 -11.11 -10.09 24.26
C LYS A 793 -11.84 -10.64 25.50
N LYS A 794 -11.59 -10.09 26.69
CA LYS A 794 -12.29 -10.47 27.94
C LYS A 794 -13.80 -10.23 27.84
N ARG A 795 -14.21 -9.03 27.42
CA ARG A 795 -15.64 -8.71 27.24
C ARG A 795 -16.35 -9.66 26.27
N ARG A 796 -15.68 -10.09 25.19
CA ARG A 796 -16.21 -11.10 24.25
C ARG A 796 -16.30 -12.50 24.86
N GLN A 797 -15.36 -12.89 25.74
CA GLN A 797 -15.42 -14.17 26.46
C GLN A 797 -16.58 -14.18 27.46
N GLU A 798 -16.71 -13.14 28.28
CA GLU A 798 -17.81 -12.98 29.26
C GLU A 798 -19.19 -13.00 28.57
N GLU A 799 -19.34 -12.30 27.44
CA GLU A 799 -20.58 -12.33 26.68
C GLU A 799 -20.89 -13.72 26.09
N ALA A 800 -19.87 -14.44 25.62
CA ALA A 800 -20.03 -15.82 25.13
C ALA A 800 -20.40 -16.80 26.26
N GLU A 801 -19.88 -16.62 27.48
CA GLU A 801 -20.29 -17.40 28.64
C GLU A 801 -21.72 -17.07 29.09
N ARG A 802 -22.10 -15.79 29.09
CA ARG A 802 -23.49 -15.38 29.39
C ARG A 802 -24.47 -16.00 28.39
N ARG A 803 -24.19 -15.94 27.09
CA ARG A 803 -24.99 -16.59 26.04
C ARG A 803 -25.09 -18.11 26.22
N LYS A 804 -24.03 -18.78 26.70
CA LYS A 804 -24.07 -20.22 27.04
C LYS A 804 -24.99 -20.50 28.22
N MET A 805 -24.91 -19.70 29.29
CA MET A 805 -25.77 -19.84 30.48
C MET A 805 -27.25 -19.58 30.16
N GLU A 806 -27.54 -18.56 29.37
CA GLU A 806 -28.91 -18.28 28.86
C GLU A 806 -29.45 -19.47 28.04
N ALA A 807 -28.61 -20.07 27.18
CA ALA A 807 -28.99 -21.23 26.38
C ALA A 807 -29.24 -22.51 27.20
N THR A 808 -28.45 -22.79 28.25
CA THR A 808 -28.71 -23.92 29.15
C THR A 808 -29.95 -23.69 30.02
N ASN A 809 -30.14 -22.48 30.56
CA ASN A 809 -31.33 -22.15 31.34
C ASN A 809 -32.61 -22.25 30.49
N ARG A 810 -32.59 -21.76 29.25
CA ARG A 810 -33.71 -21.93 28.32
C ARG A 810 -34.04 -23.40 28.06
N ARG A 811 -33.03 -24.26 27.85
CA ARG A 811 -33.25 -25.71 27.68
C ARG A 811 -33.88 -26.35 28.91
N GLN A 812 -33.42 -26.00 30.12
CA GLN A 812 -34.01 -26.50 31.37
C GLN A 812 -35.48 -26.10 31.52
N MET A 813 -35.82 -24.85 31.18
CA MET A 813 -37.20 -24.35 31.21
C MET A 813 -38.11 -25.05 30.19
N ASP A 814 -37.60 -25.34 28.98
CA ASP A 814 -38.34 -26.07 27.96
C ASP A 814 -38.51 -27.56 28.31
N ASP A 815 -37.48 -28.22 28.86
CA ASP A 815 -37.60 -29.58 29.42
C ASP A 815 -38.63 -29.65 30.57
N GLU A 816 -38.69 -28.61 31.42
CA GLU A 816 -39.64 -28.56 32.53
C GLU A 816 -41.08 -28.30 32.06
N ARG A 817 -41.26 -27.52 30.99
CA ARG A 817 -42.55 -27.38 30.30
C ARG A 817 -43.01 -28.73 29.75
N GLU A 818 -42.14 -29.51 29.11
CA GLU A 818 -42.49 -30.83 28.57
C GLU A 818 -42.81 -31.83 29.69
N ARG A 819 -42.03 -31.86 30.78
CA ARG A 819 -42.34 -32.66 31.99
C ARG A 819 -43.69 -32.28 32.60
N ASN A 820 -44.03 -30.99 32.68
CA ASN A 820 -45.32 -30.55 33.20
C ASN A 820 -46.49 -30.86 32.24
N ARG A 821 -46.26 -30.86 30.92
CA ARG A 821 -47.21 -31.35 29.92
C ARG A 821 -47.48 -32.85 30.07
N GLN A 822 -46.43 -33.65 30.27
CA GLN A 822 -46.53 -35.09 30.52
C GLN A 822 -47.20 -35.42 31.86
N ARG A 823 -46.94 -34.65 32.93
CA ARG A 823 -47.68 -34.75 34.20
C ARG A 823 -49.17 -34.48 34.01
N LYS A 824 -49.55 -33.47 33.21
CA LYS A 824 -50.97 -33.21 32.87
C LYS A 824 -51.59 -34.34 32.06
N LEU A 825 -50.88 -34.90 31.08
CA LEU A 825 -51.36 -36.03 30.29
C LEU A 825 -51.56 -37.29 31.16
N ASN A 826 -50.62 -37.59 32.06
CA ASN A 826 -50.73 -38.73 32.98
C ASN A 826 -51.87 -38.54 34.00
N ALA A 827 -52.13 -37.31 34.47
CA ALA A 827 -53.27 -37.00 35.32
C ALA A 827 -54.63 -37.11 34.61
N LEU A 828 -54.65 -37.08 33.28
CA LEU A 828 -55.85 -37.27 32.44
C LEU A 828 -56.02 -38.71 31.93
N GLY A 829 -55.02 -39.58 32.13
CA GLY A 829 -55.04 -41.00 31.70
C GLY A 829 -55.61 -41.97 32.74
N GLY A 830 -56.28 -41.46 33.78
CA GLY A 830 -56.61 -42.19 35.00
C GLY A 830 -58.07 -42.63 35.15
N GLU A 831 -58.90 -42.64 34.10
CA GLU A 831 -60.27 -43.17 34.17
C GLU A 831 -60.79 -43.68 32.80
N SER A 832 -61.54 -44.79 32.84
CA SER A 832 -62.30 -45.39 31.72
C SER A 832 -63.36 -46.30 32.37
N PRO A 833 -64.63 -46.30 31.93
CA PRO A 833 -65.03 -46.86 30.62
C PRO A 833 -66.12 -45.98 29.93
N ALA A 834 -66.80 -46.30 28.83
CA ALA A 834 -67.01 -47.59 28.16
C ALA A 834 -67.21 -47.44 26.63
N SER A 835 -67.20 -48.57 25.92
CA SER A 835 -67.36 -48.64 24.47
C SER A 835 -68.81 -48.64 23.99
N THR A 836 -69.06 -48.07 22.80
CA THR A 836 -69.80 -48.80 21.75
C THR A 836 -69.21 -48.48 20.36
N LYS A 837 -69.07 -49.51 19.51
CA LYS A 837 -68.58 -49.41 18.13
C LYS A 837 -69.70 -49.08 17.15
N THR A 838 -69.38 -48.36 16.08
CA THR A 838 -69.68 -48.78 14.69
C THR A 838 -68.77 -48.08 13.68
N ASN A 839 -68.56 -48.70 12.51
CA ASN A 839 -67.50 -48.36 11.56
C ASN A 839 -67.96 -47.52 10.34
N ASP A 840 -66.96 -47.01 9.62
CA ASP A 840 -66.87 -46.79 8.16
C ASP A 840 -67.90 -45.87 7.45
N ALA A 841 -67.45 -44.66 7.10
CA ALA A 841 -67.24 -44.26 5.69
C ALA A 841 -66.54 -42.88 5.60
N ALA A 842 -65.69 -42.68 4.58
CA ALA A 842 -65.01 -41.41 4.36
C ALA A 842 -65.87 -40.43 3.55
N LEU A 843 -65.88 -39.14 3.94
CA LEU A 843 -66.43 -38.03 3.16
C LEU A 843 -65.49 -36.83 3.19
N LYS A 844 -65.55 -36.01 2.14
CA LYS A 844 -64.66 -34.86 1.89
C LYS A 844 -65.28 -33.53 2.33
N VAL A 845 -64.43 -32.50 2.31
CA VAL A 845 -64.66 -31.05 2.13
C VAL A 845 -66.10 -30.63 1.77
N GLU A 846 -66.48 -29.48 2.32
CA GLU A 846 -67.79 -28.80 2.31
C GLU A 846 -68.71 -29.18 3.48
N ASP A 847 -68.66 -28.40 4.56
CA ASP A 847 -69.83 -28.10 5.42
C ASP A 847 -69.58 -26.86 6.33
N PHE A 848 -70.01 -25.69 5.85
CA PHE A 848 -70.46 -24.47 6.58
C PHE A 848 -69.49 -23.67 7.51
N PRO A 849 -69.76 -22.35 7.74
CA PRO A 849 -70.40 -21.33 6.89
C PRO A 849 -69.56 -20.02 6.76
N ALA A 850 -70.04 -19.04 5.98
CA ALA A 850 -69.29 -17.86 5.58
C ALA A 850 -69.95 -16.49 5.93
N LEU A 851 -69.13 -15.42 5.80
CA LEU A 851 -69.48 -13.98 5.68
C LEU A 851 -69.92 -13.24 6.98
N PRO A 852 -69.81 -11.88 7.05
CA PRO A 852 -69.66 -10.92 5.94
C PRO A 852 -68.55 -9.85 6.04
N SER A 853 -68.44 -9.12 4.93
CA SER A 853 -67.55 -8.00 4.62
C SER A 853 -67.99 -6.65 5.21
N SER A 854 -67.10 -5.66 5.19
CA SER A 854 -67.49 -4.25 5.13
C SER A 854 -66.54 -3.43 4.26
N SER A 855 -67.09 -2.43 3.58
CA SER A 855 -66.40 -1.51 2.68
C SER A 855 -66.72 -0.06 3.08
N THR A 856 -65.82 0.87 2.69
CA THR A 856 -66.08 2.31 2.47
C THR A 856 -66.71 3.17 3.58
N ALA A 857 -65.96 4.16 4.11
CA ALA A 857 -66.39 5.56 4.18
C ALA A 857 -65.25 6.54 4.61
N ASN A 858 -65.31 7.77 4.09
CA ASN A 858 -64.35 8.87 4.29
C ASN A 858 -64.20 9.40 5.72
N LYS A 859 -63.03 9.99 6.03
CA LYS A 859 -62.93 11.19 6.90
C LYS A 859 -61.65 12.01 6.69
N LYS A 860 -61.80 13.33 6.49
CA LYS A 860 -60.76 14.33 6.81
C LYS A 860 -60.79 14.59 8.32
N THR A 861 -59.63 14.66 9.00
CA THR A 861 -59.30 15.68 10.03
C THR A 861 -57.89 15.49 10.60
N ALA A 862 -57.17 16.62 10.74
CA ALA A 862 -56.15 16.94 11.74
C ALA A 862 -55.07 15.88 12.10
N SER A 863 -53.86 16.09 11.55
CA SER A 863 -52.62 15.49 12.01
C SER A 863 -52.05 16.22 13.24
N VAL A 864 -51.78 15.50 14.33
CA VAL A 864 -50.77 15.87 15.32
C VAL A 864 -49.83 14.67 15.46
N ALA A 865 -48.70 14.74 14.77
CA ALA A 865 -47.65 13.72 14.87
C ALA A 865 -46.90 13.90 16.19
N LYS A 866 -46.61 12.80 16.89
CA LYS A 866 -45.68 12.77 18.01
C LYS A 866 -44.38 12.12 17.53
N ALA A 867 -43.25 12.71 17.90
CA ALA A 867 -41.96 12.46 17.27
C ALA A 867 -41.40 11.05 17.52
N ASP A 868 -40.82 10.46 16.46
CA ASP A 868 -39.72 9.50 16.57
C ASP A 868 -38.40 10.30 16.63
N LEU A 869 -37.59 10.07 17.66
CA LEU A 869 -36.27 10.67 17.84
C LEU A 869 -35.17 9.66 17.47
N PRO A 870 -34.13 10.08 16.72
CA PRO A 870 -33.02 9.20 16.34
C PRO A 870 -32.04 8.95 17.49
N SER A 871 -31.35 7.81 17.43
CA SER A 871 -30.31 7.43 18.40
C SER A 871 -28.99 8.18 18.15
N PRO A 872 -28.30 8.67 19.19
CA PRO A 872 -26.93 9.16 19.07
C PRO A 872 -25.91 8.04 19.28
N MET A 873 -24.87 7.99 18.44
CA MET A 873 -23.60 7.32 18.77
C MET A 873 -22.44 8.29 18.52
N SER A 874 -21.87 8.79 19.61
CA SER A 874 -20.58 9.49 19.65
C SER A 874 -19.68 8.79 20.69
N PRO A 875 -18.37 8.65 20.45
CA PRO A 875 -17.47 7.96 21.37
C PRO A 875 -17.01 8.88 22.53
N LEU A 876 -16.56 8.26 23.63
CA LEU A 876 -15.88 8.87 24.81
C LEU A 876 -16.76 9.53 25.90
N GLY A 877 -17.41 8.69 26.71
CA GLY A 877 -17.37 8.79 28.20
C GLY A 877 -18.32 9.74 28.94
N LYS A 878 -18.74 9.29 30.14
CA LYS A 878 -19.54 9.96 31.20
C LYS A 878 -21.07 9.89 31.12
N TRP A 879 -21.64 8.69 31.07
CA TRP A 879 -23.06 8.49 31.39
C TRP A 879 -23.29 8.10 32.87
N ASP A 880 -22.38 7.30 33.44
CA ASP A 880 -22.47 6.86 34.85
C ASP A 880 -22.31 8.05 35.83
N ASP A 881 -21.39 8.97 35.55
CA ASP A 881 -21.19 10.22 36.32
C ASP A 881 -22.44 11.14 36.33
N GLU A 882 -23.22 11.14 35.24
CA GLU A 882 -24.46 11.93 35.16
C GLU A 882 -25.61 11.27 35.94
N MET A 883 -25.70 9.93 35.90
CA MET A 883 -26.65 9.16 36.70
C MET A 883 -26.37 9.31 38.20
N GLU A 884 -25.12 9.19 38.63
CA GLU A 884 -24.75 9.32 40.06
C GLU A 884 -24.99 10.77 40.57
N ALA A 885 -24.79 11.79 39.72
CA ALA A 885 -25.13 13.18 40.04
C ALA A 885 -26.64 13.47 40.06
N MET A 886 -27.44 12.76 39.26
CA MET A 886 -28.90 12.85 39.25
C MET A 886 -29.52 12.16 40.48
N ASP A 887 -29.02 10.99 40.86
CA ASP A 887 -29.46 10.28 42.07
C ASP A 887 -29.07 11.05 43.34
N ALA A 888 -27.87 11.65 43.39
CA ALA A 888 -27.45 12.53 44.48
C ALA A 888 -28.36 13.78 44.65
N LYS A 889 -28.82 14.38 43.53
CA LYS A 889 -29.81 15.48 43.58
C LYS A 889 -31.21 15.02 44.00
N THR A 890 -31.60 13.80 43.63
CA THR A 890 -32.92 13.25 43.97
C THR A 890 -32.98 12.83 45.44
N ALA A 891 -31.87 12.33 46.00
CA ALA A 891 -31.76 11.98 47.43
C ALA A 891 -31.75 13.21 48.38
N ALA A 892 -31.32 14.38 47.90
CA ALA A 892 -31.30 15.62 48.68
C ALA A 892 -32.64 16.38 48.73
N GLY A 893 -33.67 15.87 48.04
CA GLY A 893 -34.91 16.61 47.74
C GLY A 893 -36.17 16.18 48.49
N THR A 894 -36.09 15.44 49.61
CA THR A 894 -37.29 14.98 50.34
C THR A 894 -37.14 14.94 51.86
N SER A 895 -37.99 15.74 52.53
CA SER A 895 -38.44 15.71 53.95
C SER A 895 -37.74 16.64 54.95
N PRO A 896 -38.51 17.36 55.78
CA PRO A 896 -39.74 18.11 55.49
C PRO A 896 -39.55 19.64 55.56
#